data_AF-A0A9D8UHN9-F1
#
_entry.id   AF-A0A9D8UHN9-F1
#
_cell.length_a   1.000
_cell.length_b   1.000
_cell.length_c   1.000
_cell.angle_alpha   90.00
_cell.angle_beta   90.00
_cell.angle_gamma   90.00
#
_symmetry.space_group_name_H-M   'P 1'
#
loop_
_entity.id
_entity.type
_entity.pdbx_description
1 polymer ?
#
loop_
_entity_poly.entity_id
_entity_poly.type
_entity_poly.pdbx_seq_one_letter_code
_entity_poly.pdbx_strand_id
1 'polypeptide(L)'
;MRPFTFLFIALIICTSNIEAQQKPIHLNGKFLNPETLKPISEEYYSDAQFHPYNELIAVEKRRDGGWVLFNYQLEEIEGSWNKEAHVFSEGITIVRADGLIANRHTAINDKGEIVFTKSAADISNYNHGLAFFKTDNGLYGIIDKKGKEIIKPQKREFKKTIKIDNKIYHIAREDLTWGIVDSRGKEVIKFIYGGVYHIKDDIFSLGFVDKENPTSKGGFGSTVTNYLYQLWSLEKNKNITPELRSVNRDNGFDDFDQILVLKKGESVWSLIDLEGNTVFAYESDLIRPISENLIAIGKMEEGAVVAKYAISDLQGNQKSQFNISHIGLLENGLIPICITEGDRTGCGFVDENVQVRIPLTYTESVHSFQENGTAIVVNGYKKPNDYWVIKQRGVIDKTGRVLVPPVFGEIEQVSDKYYKVNLPNNAHDVLIGINDVEPIEYDSKYIYKAYARYYGQINNLEKAKQYFEKTPPHMMKPEDEYALGMIYKNLGELQKAAQAFTKAIDNSVGQDEKKQVNIAASVEYADVLFALGQIEEGKSYYEEILEKVSRTSIVKLRYADALRSAKMDSEAITYYKEVLNDFNFLYSGEIHAKLGVAQLTVKDVEESIGSFNKAIQYSKDKRNPYFYRGQAHALNNDYDKAIADYQKSIELNGGELSTVHKHLAEVYDLNGDASRACEVWKQLAPYDEPSKGKVKEKCQ
;
A
#
# COMPACT_ATOMS: atom_id res chain seq x y z
N MET A 1 49.83 35.51 23.34
CA MET A 1 49.38 34.19 22.87
C MET A 1 47.87 34.12 23.08
N ARG A 2 47.10 34.15 21.99
CA ARG A 2 45.63 34.11 21.94
C ARG A 2 45.24 32.96 21.00
N PRO A 3 44.17 32.18 21.28
CA PRO A 3 43.69 31.16 20.36
C PRO A 3 42.90 31.81 19.21
N PHE A 4 43.08 31.25 18.01
CA PHE A 4 42.51 31.71 16.75
C PHE A 4 41.04 31.30 16.60
N THR A 5 40.18 32.29 16.39
CA THR A 5 38.82 32.17 15.88
C THR A 5 38.87 31.95 14.37
N PHE A 6 38.21 30.92 13.85
CA PHE A 6 37.86 30.83 12.42
C PHE A 6 36.34 30.97 12.27
N LEU A 7 35.96 31.91 11.39
CA LEU A 7 34.62 32.35 11.07
C LEU A 7 34.50 32.31 9.53
N PHE A 8 33.61 31.47 8.98
CA PHE A 8 33.04 31.46 7.62
C PHE A 8 31.82 30.50 7.72
N ILE A 9 30.54 30.88 7.64
CA ILE A 9 29.74 31.53 6.56
C ILE A 9 29.88 30.74 5.25
N ALA A 10 28.86 30.13 4.61
CA ALA A 10 27.40 30.26 4.71
C ALA A 10 26.68 28.94 4.32
N LEU A 11 25.58 28.65 5.03
CA LEU A 11 24.41 27.96 4.49
C LEU A 11 23.88 28.75 3.28
N ILE A 12 23.76 28.11 2.12
CA ILE A 12 22.73 28.44 1.14
C ILE A 12 22.13 27.11 0.68
N ILE A 13 21.35 26.50 1.57
CA ILE A 13 20.20 25.72 1.13
C ILE A 13 19.24 26.77 0.59
N CYS A 14 18.86 26.66 -0.68
CA CYS A 14 17.78 27.45 -1.26
C CYS A 14 16.43 26.93 -0.72
N THR A 15 16.27 26.92 0.60
CA THR A 15 14.97 27.06 1.23
C THR A 15 14.78 28.56 1.35
N SER A 16 14.00 29.15 0.45
CA SER A 16 13.14 30.22 0.90
C SER A 16 12.41 29.68 2.13
N ASN A 17 12.83 30.12 3.31
CA ASN A 17 12.08 30.05 4.56
C ASN A 17 10.81 30.90 4.40
N ILE A 18 9.94 30.49 3.49
CA ILE A 18 8.52 30.54 3.75
C ILE A 18 8.31 29.19 4.42
N GLU A 19 7.87 29.19 5.66
CA GLU A 19 7.39 27.98 6.34
C GLU A 19 6.65 27.10 5.32
N ALA A 20 6.84 25.80 5.39
CA ALA A 20 5.98 24.83 4.72
C ALA A 20 4.53 25.00 5.24
N GLN A 21 3.88 26.10 4.87
CA GLN A 21 2.47 26.35 5.08
C GLN A 21 1.78 25.47 4.06
N GLN A 22 1.30 24.34 4.58
CA GLN A 22 0.73 23.26 3.81
C GLN A 22 -0.38 23.80 2.90
N LYS A 23 -0.45 23.28 1.68
CA LYS A 23 -1.48 23.66 0.71
C LYS A 23 -2.87 23.36 1.30
N PRO A 24 -3.88 24.20 1.08
CA PRO A 24 -5.25 23.88 1.44
C PRO A 24 -5.71 22.55 0.87
N ILE A 25 -6.40 21.77 1.70
CA ILE A 25 -6.86 20.45 1.32
C ILE A 25 -8.21 20.60 0.63
N HIS A 26 -8.29 20.25 -0.65
CA HIS A 26 -9.56 20.15 -1.36
C HIS A 26 -10.24 18.82 -1.04
N LEU A 27 -11.40 18.89 -0.38
CA LEU A 27 -12.18 17.71 0.01
C LEU A 27 -13.67 17.95 -0.26
N ASN A 28 -14.27 17.12 -1.12
CA ASN A 28 -15.71 17.12 -1.41
C ASN A 28 -16.28 18.53 -1.75
N GLY A 29 -15.52 19.35 -2.49
CA GLY A 29 -15.93 20.71 -2.93
C GLY A 29 -15.66 21.83 -1.92
N LYS A 30 -14.95 21.54 -0.82
CA LYS A 30 -14.51 22.53 0.19
C LYS A 30 -12.99 22.60 0.25
N PHE A 31 -12.46 23.79 0.53
CA PHE A 31 -11.05 23.99 0.88
C PHE A 31 -10.91 24.03 2.40
N LEU A 32 -10.07 23.15 2.93
CA LEU A 32 -9.80 23.04 4.37
C LEU A 32 -8.40 23.58 4.68
N ASN A 33 -8.28 24.30 5.78
CA ASN A 33 -6.98 24.64 6.34
C ASN A 33 -6.29 23.35 6.81
N PRO A 34 -5.05 23.06 6.40
CA PRO A 34 -4.41 21.77 6.66
C PRO A 34 -4.01 21.56 8.12
N GLU A 35 -3.89 22.60 8.94
CA GLU A 35 -3.59 22.46 10.36
C GLU A 35 -4.86 22.25 11.20
N THR A 36 -5.90 23.04 10.92
CA THR A 36 -7.13 23.06 11.73
C THR A 36 -8.25 22.20 11.16
N LEU A 37 -8.14 21.77 9.90
CA LEU A 37 -9.16 21.07 9.10
C LEU A 37 -10.49 21.82 8.95
N LYS A 38 -10.53 23.10 9.34
CA LYS A 38 -11.73 23.94 9.19
C LYS A 38 -11.86 24.44 7.76
N PRO A 39 -13.11 24.58 7.24
CA PRO A 39 -13.34 25.21 5.96
C PRO A 39 -12.80 26.64 5.95
N ILE A 40 -12.15 27.00 4.85
CA ILE A 40 -11.65 28.35 4.59
C ILE A 40 -12.80 29.31 4.21
N SER A 41 -13.88 28.77 3.65
CA SER A 41 -15.10 29.49 3.30
C SER A 41 -16.33 28.60 3.54
N GLU A 42 -17.47 29.22 3.84
CA GLU A 42 -18.76 28.54 3.95
C GLU A 42 -19.38 28.22 2.58
N GLU A 43 -18.89 28.81 1.48
CA GLU A 43 -19.38 28.57 0.13
C GLU A 43 -18.74 27.33 -0.54
N TYR A 44 -19.51 26.67 -1.41
CA TYR A 44 -19.02 25.57 -2.25
C TYR A 44 -18.44 26.10 -3.55
N TYR A 45 -17.27 25.61 -3.93
CA TYR A 45 -16.59 25.98 -5.16
C TYR A 45 -16.57 24.82 -6.16
N SER A 46 -16.69 25.12 -7.46
CA SER A 46 -16.78 24.08 -8.51
C SER A 46 -15.43 23.50 -8.89
N ASP A 47 -14.44 24.38 -9.01
CA ASP A 47 -13.12 24.08 -9.53
C ASP A 47 -12.10 25.00 -8.87
N ALA A 48 -10.98 24.42 -8.46
CA ALA A 48 -9.77 25.19 -8.17
C ALA A 48 -8.69 24.80 -9.16
N GLN A 49 -8.00 25.82 -9.65
CA GLN A 49 -6.75 25.62 -10.36
C GLN A 49 -5.62 25.84 -9.36
N PHE A 50 -5.03 24.72 -8.93
CA PHE A 50 -3.83 24.74 -8.11
C PHE A 50 -2.61 24.80 -9.03
N HIS A 51 -1.80 25.84 -8.92
CA HIS A 51 -0.58 25.94 -9.71
C HIS A 51 0.63 25.55 -8.85
N PRO A 52 1.25 24.37 -9.09
CA PRO A 52 2.18 23.75 -8.15
C PRO A 52 3.49 24.53 -7.90
N TYR A 53 3.80 25.55 -8.70
CA TYR A 53 5.01 26.37 -8.59
C TYR A 53 4.81 27.73 -7.92
N ASN A 54 3.56 28.11 -7.60
CA ASN A 54 3.20 29.53 -7.54
C ASN A 54 2.16 29.86 -6.44
N GLU A 55 2.39 29.39 -5.22
CA GLU A 55 2.10 30.18 -4.02
C GLU A 55 0.63 30.63 -3.69
N LEU A 56 -0.42 30.42 -4.49
CA LEU A 56 -1.85 30.70 -4.14
C LEU A 56 -2.87 29.74 -4.80
N ILE A 57 -4.14 29.80 -4.34
CA ILE A 57 -5.30 29.13 -4.95
C ILE A 57 -6.24 30.17 -5.59
N ALA A 58 -6.44 30.07 -6.90
CA ALA A 58 -7.54 30.71 -7.60
C ALA A 58 -8.71 29.72 -7.69
N VAL A 59 -9.91 30.15 -7.26
CA VAL A 59 -11.08 29.30 -7.16
C VAL A 59 -12.25 29.92 -7.92
N GLU A 60 -12.88 29.15 -8.81
CA GLU A 60 -14.04 29.62 -9.57
C GLU A 60 -15.31 29.51 -8.73
N LYS A 61 -16.07 30.62 -8.66
CA LYS A 61 -17.35 30.66 -7.95
C LYS A 61 -18.47 30.08 -8.82
N ARG A 62 -19.14 29.06 -8.28
CA ARG A 62 -20.07 28.17 -9.00
C ARG A 62 -21.38 28.84 -9.48
N ARG A 63 -21.67 30.08 -9.11
CA ARG A 63 -22.98 30.74 -9.34
C ARG A 63 -22.98 31.90 -10.33
N ASP A 64 -21.84 32.52 -10.57
CA ASP A 64 -21.70 33.73 -11.39
C ASP A 64 -20.58 33.66 -12.44
N GLY A 65 -19.74 32.60 -12.41
CA GLY A 65 -18.62 32.43 -13.35
C GLY A 65 -17.46 33.40 -13.10
N GLY A 66 -17.43 34.04 -11.93
CA GLY A 66 -16.34 34.89 -11.47
C GLY A 66 -15.23 34.09 -10.80
N TRP A 67 -13.99 34.56 -10.90
CA TRP A 67 -12.85 34.02 -10.15
C TRP A 67 -12.72 34.73 -8.81
N VAL A 68 -12.58 33.96 -7.73
CA VAL A 68 -12.25 34.45 -6.39
C VAL A 68 -10.80 34.06 -6.08
N LEU A 69 -10.03 35.02 -5.56
CA LEU A 69 -8.63 34.83 -5.20
C LEU A 69 -8.50 34.75 -3.68
N PHE A 70 -7.72 33.79 -3.19
CA PHE A 70 -7.33 33.69 -1.78
C PHE A 70 -5.85 34.00 -1.62
N ASN A 71 -5.44 34.69 -0.55
CA ASN A 71 -4.04 34.94 -0.21
C ASN A 71 -3.40 33.75 0.56
N TYR A 72 -2.12 33.89 0.97
CA TYR A 72 -1.36 32.84 1.70
C TYR A 72 -1.94 32.49 3.07
N GLN A 73 -2.63 33.44 3.69
CA GLN A 73 -3.35 33.29 4.96
C GLN A 73 -4.76 32.75 4.75
N LEU A 74 -5.14 32.44 3.50
CA LEU A 74 -6.44 31.91 3.10
C LEU A 74 -7.57 32.91 3.31
N GLU A 75 -7.24 34.20 3.24
CA GLU A 75 -8.19 35.30 3.26
C GLU A 75 -8.62 35.63 1.83
N GLU A 76 -9.92 35.88 1.63
CA GLU A 76 -10.46 36.31 0.35
C GLU A 76 -9.90 37.69 -0.04
N ILE A 77 -9.38 37.81 -1.26
CA ILE A 77 -8.92 39.08 -1.82
C ILE A 77 -10.12 39.72 -2.54
N GLU A 78 -10.76 40.70 -1.90
CA GLU A 78 -11.91 41.41 -2.47
C GLU A 78 -11.52 42.20 -3.74
N GLY A 79 -12.27 42.00 -4.84
CA GLY A 79 -12.20 42.84 -6.04
C GLY A 79 -12.86 42.25 -7.28
N SER A 80 -13.41 43.11 -8.15
CA SER A 80 -14.10 42.73 -9.39
C SER A 80 -13.12 42.37 -10.52
N TRP A 81 -12.63 41.13 -10.56
CA TRP A 81 -11.67 40.64 -11.56
C TRP A 81 -12.31 39.57 -12.47
N ASN A 82 -13.23 39.99 -13.34
CA ASN A 82 -14.21 39.07 -13.96
C ASN A 82 -13.74 38.28 -15.19
N LYS A 83 -12.44 38.17 -15.50
CA LYS A 83 -12.00 37.42 -16.69
C LYS A 83 -10.76 36.56 -16.50
N GLU A 84 -9.64 37.14 -16.07
CA GLU A 84 -8.34 36.46 -16.04
C GLU A 84 -7.49 37.01 -14.89
N ALA A 85 -7.02 36.11 -14.02
CA ALA A 85 -5.98 36.36 -13.05
C ALA A 85 -4.84 35.37 -13.28
N HIS A 86 -3.63 35.86 -13.44
CA HIS A 86 -2.43 35.03 -13.41
C HIS A 86 -2.19 34.55 -11.98
N VAL A 87 -1.18 33.70 -11.80
CA VAL A 87 -0.83 33.21 -10.47
C VAL A 87 0.05 34.25 -9.77
N PHE A 88 -0.14 34.43 -8.46
CA PHE A 88 0.81 35.19 -7.65
C PHE A 88 2.18 34.55 -7.74
N SER A 89 3.18 35.40 -7.90
CA SER A 89 4.57 35.00 -7.98
C SER A 89 5.40 36.04 -7.26
N GLU A 90 6.03 35.59 -6.18
CA GLU A 90 6.86 36.43 -5.31
C GLU A 90 6.14 37.69 -4.80
N GLY A 91 4.85 37.54 -4.42
CA GLY A 91 4.01 38.59 -3.82
C GLY A 91 3.24 39.48 -4.81
N ILE A 92 3.26 39.18 -6.11
CA ILE A 92 2.52 39.94 -7.15
C ILE A 92 1.78 39.00 -8.11
N THR A 93 0.55 39.34 -8.51
CA THR A 93 -0.10 38.73 -9.68
C THR A 93 -0.49 39.76 -10.72
N ILE A 94 -0.73 39.30 -11.94
CA ILE A 94 -1.27 40.07 -13.05
C ILE A 94 -2.75 39.76 -13.22
N VAL A 95 -3.60 40.78 -13.20
CA VAL A 95 -5.05 40.68 -13.41
C VAL A 95 -5.50 41.53 -14.59
N ARG A 96 -6.61 41.11 -15.20
CA ARG A 96 -7.31 41.88 -16.24
C ARG A 96 -8.60 42.48 -15.68
N ALA A 97 -8.64 43.79 -15.51
CA ALA A 97 -9.80 44.51 -14.97
C ALA A 97 -10.92 44.71 -16.02
N ASP A 98 -12.18 44.74 -15.57
CA ASP A 98 -13.34 45.04 -16.42
C ASP A 98 -13.40 46.54 -16.78
N GLY A 99 -13.89 46.87 -17.98
CA GLY A 99 -14.17 48.27 -18.38
C GLY A 99 -12.97 49.18 -18.67
N LEU A 100 -11.73 48.73 -18.51
CA LEU A 100 -10.55 49.43 -19.03
C LEU A 100 -10.13 48.82 -20.37
N ILE A 101 -9.73 49.69 -21.29
CA ILE A 101 -9.29 49.43 -22.67
C ILE A 101 -8.65 48.03 -22.81
N ALA A 102 -9.14 47.24 -23.76
CA ALA A 102 -8.59 45.92 -24.07
C ALA A 102 -7.05 45.95 -24.11
N ASN A 103 -6.40 45.01 -23.41
CA ASN A 103 -4.95 44.78 -23.34
C ASN A 103 -4.15 45.60 -22.29
N ARG A 104 -4.79 46.02 -21.19
CA ARG A 104 -4.07 46.48 -19.99
C ARG A 104 -4.02 45.39 -18.93
N HIS A 105 -2.80 44.96 -18.61
CA HIS A 105 -2.49 44.04 -17.53
C HIS A 105 -2.14 44.88 -16.28
N THR A 106 -2.80 44.59 -15.16
CA THR A 106 -2.58 45.29 -13.89
C THR A 106 -1.91 44.33 -12.91
N ALA A 107 -0.77 44.73 -12.36
CA ALA A 107 -0.12 44.01 -11.29
C ALA A 107 -0.72 44.42 -9.94
N ILE A 108 -1.12 43.44 -9.13
CA ILE A 108 -1.65 43.64 -7.77
C ILE A 108 -0.83 42.84 -6.75
N ASN A 109 -0.75 43.33 -5.51
CA ASN A 109 -0.11 42.63 -4.39
C ASN A 109 -1.11 41.74 -3.62
N ASP A 110 -0.61 41.01 -2.62
CA ASP A 110 -1.35 40.05 -1.79
C ASP A 110 -2.51 40.64 -0.96
N LYS A 111 -2.62 41.97 -0.94
CA LYS A 111 -3.74 42.73 -0.35
C LYS A 111 -4.74 43.26 -1.38
N GLY A 112 -4.56 42.92 -2.66
CA GLY A 112 -5.35 43.45 -3.77
C GLY A 112 -5.00 44.87 -4.20
N GLU A 113 -3.91 45.46 -3.66
CA GLU A 113 -3.50 46.82 -4.00
C GLU A 113 -2.77 46.84 -5.34
N ILE A 114 -3.07 47.84 -6.18
CA ILE A 114 -2.43 48.01 -7.49
C ILE A 114 -0.97 48.42 -7.31
N VAL A 115 -0.05 47.60 -7.83
CA VAL A 115 1.39 47.88 -7.90
C VAL A 115 1.72 48.71 -9.14
N PHE A 116 1.25 48.27 -10.31
CA PHE A 116 1.37 49.03 -11.57
C PHE A 116 0.34 48.56 -12.61
N THR A 117 0.17 49.34 -13.67
CA THR A 117 -0.62 48.95 -14.86
C THR A 117 0.22 49.14 -16.12
N LYS A 118 0.28 48.13 -16.98
CA LYS A 118 1.06 48.16 -18.24
C LYS A 118 0.18 47.74 -19.42
N SER A 119 0.32 48.45 -20.55
CA SER A 119 -0.27 48.01 -21.81
C SER A 119 0.63 46.92 -22.39
N ALA A 120 0.12 45.70 -22.43
CA ALA A 120 0.85 44.53 -22.92
C ALA A 120 -0.17 43.51 -23.43
N ALA A 121 0.17 42.78 -24.47
CA ALA A 121 -0.60 41.64 -24.94
C ALA A 121 -0.57 40.47 -23.94
N ASP A 122 0.54 40.33 -23.21
CA ASP A 122 0.73 39.28 -22.21
C ASP A 122 1.85 39.67 -21.22
N ILE A 123 1.76 39.20 -19.96
CA ILE A 123 2.80 39.30 -18.95
C ILE A 123 2.90 37.94 -18.23
N SER A 124 4.09 37.34 -18.24
CA SER A 124 4.35 36.08 -17.54
C SER A 124 4.37 36.27 -16.02
N ASN A 125 4.32 35.16 -15.29
CA ASN A 125 4.61 35.16 -13.86
C ASN A 125 6.04 35.65 -13.59
N TYR A 126 6.27 36.16 -12.38
CA TYR A 126 7.58 36.54 -11.88
C TYR A 126 8.43 35.31 -11.57
N ASN A 127 9.70 35.39 -11.94
CA ASN A 127 10.72 34.42 -11.59
C ASN A 127 12.05 35.14 -11.35
N HIS A 128 12.62 34.97 -10.16
CA HIS A 128 13.80 35.68 -9.67
C HIS A 128 13.64 37.22 -9.74
N GLY A 129 12.44 37.71 -9.41
CA GLY A 129 12.09 39.14 -9.40
C GLY A 129 11.79 39.77 -10.76
N LEU A 130 11.69 38.96 -11.82
CA LEU A 130 11.53 39.42 -13.20
C LEU A 130 10.35 38.73 -13.90
N ALA A 131 9.63 39.45 -14.75
CA ALA A 131 8.58 38.91 -15.60
C ALA A 131 8.82 39.27 -17.07
N PHE A 132 8.51 38.34 -17.98
CA PHE A 132 8.50 38.59 -19.41
C PHE A 132 7.20 39.26 -19.80
N PHE A 133 7.23 40.19 -20.75
CA PHE A 133 6.01 40.76 -21.30
C PHE A 133 6.08 40.79 -22.82
N LYS A 134 4.92 40.68 -23.45
CA LYS A 134 4.74 40.81 -24.90
C LYS A 134 3.90 42.04 -25.19
N THR A 135 4.34 42.88 -26.12
CA THR A 135 3.59 44.04 -26.59
C THR A 135 2.57 43.63 -27.66
N ASP A 136 1.57 44.48 -27.92
CA ASP A 136 0.53 44.21 -28.94
C ASP A 136 1.09 44.01 -30.36
N ASN A 137 2.23 44.61 -30.67
CA ASN A 137 2.94 44.44 -31.94
C ASN A 137 3.92 43.23 -31.94
N GLY A 138 3.88 42.37 -30.92
CA GLY A 138 4.62 41.12 -30.87
C GLY A 138 6.10 41.24 -30.48
N LEU A 139 6.51 42.34 -29.85
CA LEU A 139 7.84 42.48 -29.26
C LEU A 139 7.84 41.98 -27.81
N TYR A 140 8.99 41.53 -27.33
CA TYR A 140 9.17 40.94 -26.02
C TYR A 140 10.14 41.76 -25.18
N GLY A 141 9.87 41.91 -23.89
CA GLY A 141 10.74 42.58 -22.94
C GLY A 141 10.69 41.92 -21.56
N ILE A 142 11.44 42.48 -20.62
CA ILE A 142 11.51 42.02 -19.22
C ILE A 142 11.26 43.20 -18.29
N ILE A 143 10.40 43.01 -17.29
CA ILE A 143 10.09 43.98 -16.23
C ILE A 143 10.46 43.44 -14.86
N ASP A 144 10.76 44.34 -13.92
CA ASP A 144 10.84 44.02 -12.49
C ASP A 144 9.46 44.10 -11.82
N LYS A 145 9.40 43.73 -10.54
CA LYS A 145 8.20 43.78 -9.69
C LYS A 145 7.51 45.13 -9.60
N LYS A 146 8.22 46.23 -9.88
CA LYS A 146 7.66 47.59 -9.86
C LYS A 146 7.18 48.02 -11.26
N GLY A 147 7.20 47.11 -12.23
CA GLY A 147 6.84 47.37 -13.62
C GLY A 147 7.92 48.11 -14.41
N LYS A 148 9.13 48.28 -13.86
CA LYS A 148 10.24 48.95 -14.56
C LYS A 148 10.83 48.00 -15.59
N GLU A 149 10.94 48.48 -16.83
CA GLU A 149 11.58 47.72 -17.91
C GLU A 149 13.08 47.56 -17.64
N ILE A 150 13.50 46.31 -17.42
CA ILE A 150 14.90 45.90 -17.32
C ILE A 150 15.48 45.66 -18.72
N ILE A 151 14.70 44.98 -19.57
CA ILE A 151 14.99 44.81 -20.99
C ILE A 151 13.82 45.39 -21.79
N LYS A 152 14.13 46.36 -22.65
CA LYS A 152 13.15 47.03 -23.51
C LYS A 152 12.58 46.08 -24.57
N PRO A 153 11.36 46.33 -25.08
CA PRO A 153 10.74 45.51 -26.13
C PRO A 153 11.65 45.31 -27.35
N GLN A 154 11.86 44.06 -27.73
CA GLN A 154 12.67 43.64 -28.88
C GLN A 154 12.11 42.37 -29.53
N LYS A 155 12.62 41.98 -30.70
CA LYS A 155 12.14 40.78 -31.42
C LYS A 155 12.45 39.46 -30.71
N ARG A 156 13.52 39.45 -29.91
CA ARG A 156 14.01 38.27 -29.20
C ARG A 156 13.01 37.83 -28.14
N GLU A 157 12.54 36.60 -28.24
CA GLU A 157 11.53 36.02 -27.36
C GLU A 157 12.18 35.33 -26.16
N PHE A 158 11.84 35.75 -24.94
CA PHE A 158 12.35 35.15 -23.71
C PHE A 158 11.51 33.96 -23.28
N LYS A 159 12.15 32.85 -22.89
CA LYS A 159 11.48 31.56 -22.59
C LYS A 159 11.67 31.08 -21.16
N LYS A 160 12.87 31.23 -20.59
CA LYS A 160 13.17 30.78 -19.22
C LYS A 160 14.22 31.69 -18.58
N THR A 161 14.01 32.05 -17.31
CA THR A 161 15.02 32.72 -16.48
C THR A 161 15.68 31.68 -15.58
N ILE A 162 17.00 31.77 -15.44
CA ILE A 162 17.81 30.87 -14.63
C ILE A 162 18.73 31.72 -13.77
N LYS A 163 18.75 31.42 -12.48
CA LYS A 163 19.69 32.01 -11.53
C LYS A 163 20.79 30.99 -11.22
N ILE A 164 22.03 31.38 -11.47
CA ILE A 164 23.24 30.61 -11.13
C ILE A 164 24.03 31.50 -10.19
N ASP A 165 24.22 31.03 -8.94
CA ASP A 165 24.67 31.85 -7.81
C ASP A 165 23.87 33.16 -7.67
N ASN A 166 24.53 34.30 -7.90
CA ASN A 166 23.96 35.66 -7.86
C ASN A 166 23.81 36.30 -9.25
N LYS A 167 23.93 35.51 -10.33
CA LYS A 167 23.79 35.99 -11.71
C LYS A 167 22.50 35.45 -12.32
N ILE A 168 21.86 36.29 -13.14
CA ILE A 168 20.64 35.93 -13.87
C ILE A 168 20.97 35.79 -15.35
N TYR A 169 20.46 34.71 -15.93
CA TYR A 169 20.53 34.39 -17.35
C TYR A 169 19.14 34.13 -17.90
N HIS A 170 18.94 34.44 -19.18
CA HIS A 170 17.67 34.16 -19.87
C HIS A 170 17.93 33.29 -21.09
N ILE A 171 17.27 32.14 -21.16
CA ILE A 171 17.15 31.37 -22.40
C ILE A 171 16.15 32.11 -23.28
N ALA A 172 16.59 32.45 -24.48
CA ALA A 172 15.80 33.19 -25.44
C ALA A 172 15.88 32.57 -26.83
N ARG A 173 14.94 32.97 -27.67
CA ARG A 173 14.83 32.54 -29.07
C ARG A 173 14.83 33.77 -29.99
N GLU A 174 15.56 33.64 -31.08
CA GLU A 174 15.57 34.58 -32.19
C GLU A 174 15.32 33.77 -33.47
N ASP A 175 14.18 34.02 -34.13
CA ASP A 175 13.63 33.21 -35.22
C ASP A 175 13.52 31.71 -34.87
N LEU A 176 14.32 30.86 -35.51
CA LEU A 176 14.38 29.41 -35.27
C LEU A 176 15.57 28.99 -34.38
N THR A 177 16.35 29.95 -33.89
CA THR A 177 17.57 29.68 -33.14
C THR A 177 17.46 30.11 -31.68
N TRP A 178 18.13 29.36 -30.82
CA TRP A 178 18.12 29.51 -29.37
C TRP A 178 19.50 29.94 -28.87
N GLY A 179 19.51 30.75 -27.82
CA GLY A 179 20.72 31.26 -27.18
C GLY A 179 20.45 31.67 -25.73
N ILE A 180 21.50 32.19 -25.07
CA ILE A 180 21.44 32.67 -23.68
C ILE A 180 21.92 34.11 -23.63
N VAL A 181 21.22 34.94 -22.87
CA VAL A 181 21.64 36.32 -22.57
C VAL A 181 21.79 36.53 -21.07
N ASP A 182 22.58 37.53 -20.69
CA ASP A 182 22.66 38.01 -19.30
C ASP A 182 21.43 38.83 -18.91
N SER A 183 21.36 39.25 -17.64
CA SER A 183 20.29 40.08 -17.07
C SER A 183 20.07 41.43 -17.77
N ARG A 184 20.99 41.89 -18.63
CA ARG A 184 20.88 43.13 -19.42
C ARG A 184 20.54 42.85 -20.88
N GLY A 185 20.34 41.58 -21.25
CA GLY A 185 20.07 41.15 -22.62
C GLY A 185 21.32 41.00 -23.48
N LYS A 186 22.53 41.10 -22.90
CA LYS A 186 23.78 40.88 -23.63
C LYS A 186 23.96 39.39 -23.89
N GLU A 187 24.31 39.04 -25.14
CA GLU A 187 24.56 37.66 -25.54
C GLU A 187 25.69 37.02 -24.71
N VAL A 188 25.41 35.82 -24.19
CA VAL A 188 26.34 34.94 -23.47
C VAL A 188 26.58 33.67 -24.30
N ILE A 189 25.51 33.05 -24.80
CA ILE A 189 25.57 31.94 -25.76
C ILE A 189 24.87 32.39 -27.06
N LYS A 190 25.57 32.23 -28.17
CA LYS A 190 25.10 32.62 -29.52
C LYS A 190 23.79 31.94 -29.91
N PHE A 191 22.96 32.67 -30.65
CA PHE A 191 21.71 32.19 -31.22
C PHE A 191 21.97 31.39 -32.51
N ILE A 192 22.53 30.19 -32.37
CA ILE A 192 22.81 29.27 -33.49
C ILE A 192 22.29 27.85 -33.27
N TYR A 193 21.68 27.60 -32.11
CA TYR A 193 21.25 26.27 -31.69
C TYR A 193 19.76 26.05 -31.99
N GLY A 194 19.37 24.82 -32.31
CA GLY A 194 17.96 24.43 -32.50
C GLY A 194 17.20 24.25 -31.18
N GLY A 195 17.93 24.16 -30.06
CA GLY A 195 17.37 24.15 -28.71
C GLY A 195 18.46 24.35 -27.66
N VAL A 196 18.10 24.97 -26.54
CA VAL A 196 18.95 25.15 -25.36
C VAL A 196 18.16 24.73 -24.14
N TYR A 197 18.72 23.82 -23.35
CA TYR A 197 18.09 23.28 -22.15
C TYR A 197 19.04 23.41 -20.97
N HIS A 198 18.53 23.97 -19.86
CA HIS A 198 19.26 23.96 -18.60
C HIS A 198 19.12 22.59 -17.95
N ILE A 199 20.26 22.01 -17.55
CA ILE A 199 20.31 20.68 -16.93
C ILE A 199 20.38 20.86 -15.42
N LYS A 200 21.50 21.41 -14.92
CA LYS A 200 21.75 21.67 -13.51
C LYS A 200 22.86 22.71 -13.38
N ASP A 201 22.84 23.54 -12.34
CA ASP A 201 23.86 24.55 -12.03
C ASP A 201 24.21 25.40 -13.27
N ASP A 202 25.47 25.37 -13.71
CA ASP A 202 25.96 26.11 -14.87
C ASP A 202 25.94 25.30 -16.19
N ILE A 203 25.36 24.09 -16.18
CA ILE A 203 25.40 23.14 -17.29
C ILE A 203 24.13 23.21 -18.15
N PHE A 204 24.37 23.30 -19.46
CA PHE A 204 23.33 23.39 -20.48
C PHE A 204 23.54 22.34 -21.56
N SER A 205 22.44 21.77 -22.06
CA SER A 205 22.41 20.98 -23.28
C SER A 205 22.07 21.87 -24.47
N LEU A 206 22.96 21.89 -25.47
CA LEU A 206 22.85 22.65 -26.70
C LEU A 206 22.59 21.70 -27.87
N GLY A 207 21.42 21.81 -28.50
CA GLY A 207 21.05 21.01 -29.67
C GLY A 207 21.35 21.76 -30.97
N PHE A 208 22.03 21.12 -31.92
CA PHE A 208 22.34 21.73 -33.23
C PHE A 208 21.20 21.55 -34.22
N VAL A 209 20.88 22.58 -35.01
CA VAL A 209 19.92 22.45 -36.11
C VAL A 209 20.52 21.53 -37.18
N ASP A 210 19.82 20.44 -37.52
CA ASP A 210 20.14 19.66 -38.71
C ASP A 210 19.93 20.55 -39.95
N LYS A 211 21.04 20.90 -40.61
CA LYS A 211 21.04 21.78 -41.79
C LYS A 211 20.39 21.13 -43.01
N GLU A 212 20.25 19.81 -43.05
CA GLU A 212 19.64 19.10 -44.17
C GLU A 212 18.11 19.03 -44.07
N ASN A 213 17.54 19.24 -42.88
CA ASN A 213 16.09 19.18 -42.68
C ASN A 213 15.55 20.25 -41.68
N PRO A 214 15.56 21.54 -42.06
CA PRO A 214 15.25 22.67 -41.17
C PRO A 214 13.77 22.82 -40.77
N THR A 215 12.87 21.93 -41.24
CA THR A 215 11.41 22.07 -41.09
C THR A 215 10.82 21.40 -39.85
N SER A 216 11.60 20.67 -39.06
CA SER A 216 11.06 20.12 -37.81
C SER A 216 10.83 21.27 -36.83
N LYS A 217 9.55 21.62 -36.62
CA LYS A 217 9.14 22.53 -35.56
C LYS A 217 9.61 21.94 -34.24
N GLY A 218 10.75 22.38 -33.73
CA GLY A 218 11.25 22.11 -32.38
C GLY A 218 10.34 22.78 -31.35
N GLY A 219 9.12 22.25 -31.21
CA GLY A 219 8.20 22.53 -30.12
C GLY A 219 8.29 21.42 -29.10
N PHE A 220 7.99 21.76 -27.85
CA PHE A 220 7.78 20.82 -26.77
C PHE A 220 6.97 19.58 -27.24
N GLY A 221 7.54 18.39 -27.12
CA GLY A 221 6.77 17.13 -27.09
C GLY A 221 6.69 16.25 -28.33
N SER A 222 7.51 16.41 -29.39
CA SER A 222 7.51 15.43 -30.49
C SER A 222 8.68 14.44 -30.43
N THR A 223 8.29 13.16 -30.45
CA THR A 223 9.10 11.95 -30.50
C THR A 223 10.02 11.92 -31.72
N VAL A 224 11.29 11.56 -31.48
CA VAL A 224 12.33 11.23 -32.47
C VAL A 224 12.77 12.41 -33.35
N THR A 225 13.78 13.15 -32.89
CA THR A 225 14.61 13.98 -33.77
C THR A 225 16.08 13.81 -33.38
N ASN A 226 16.90 13.40 -34.36
CA ASN A 226 18.34 13.18 -34.28
C ASN A 226 19.09 14.51 -34.10
N TYR A 227 18.91 15.17 -32.96
CA TYR A 227 19.70 16.34 -32.61
C TYR A 227 21.05 15.87 -32.07
N LEU A 228 22.14 16.33 -32.68
CA LEU A 228 23.43 16.30 -32.01
C LEU A 228 23.36 17.27 -30.82
N TYR A 229 23.64 16.78 -29.62
CA TYR A 229 23.70 17.58 -28.40
C TYR A 229 25.15 17.75 -27.94
N GLN A 230 25.45 18.91 -27.35
CA GLN A 230 26.67 19.15 -26.60
C GLN A 230 26.32 19.67 -25.22
N LEU A 231 27.06 19.24 -24.20
CA LEU A 231 26.97 19.85 -22.88
C LEU A 231 27.96 21.02 -22.79
N TRP A 232 27.45 22.16 -22.33
CA TRP A 232 28.18 23.41 -22.18
C TRP A 232 28.17 23.83 -20.72
N SER A 233 29.36 24.13 -20.18
CA SER A 233 29.49 24.77 -18.86
C SER A 233 29.64 26.27 -19.05
N LEU A 234 28.74 27.02 -18.42
CA LEU A 234 28.69 28.47 -18.51
C LEU A 234 29.83 29.13 -17.73
N GLU A 235 30.24 28.56 -16.60
CA GLU A 235 31.41 29.02 -15.83
C GLU A 235 32.73 28.76 -16.57
N LYS A 236 32.90 27.54 -17.11
CA LYS A 236 34.11 27.16 -17.85
C LYS A 236 34.13 27.76 -19.26
N ASN A 237 32.99 28.27 -19.73
CA ASN A 237 32.77 28.83 -21.06
C ASN A 237 33.28 27.90 -22.19
N LYS A 238 33.01 26.61 -22.06
CA LYS A 238 33.44 25.59 -23.02
C LYS A 238 32.49 24.40 -23.05
N ASN A 239 32.55 23.66 -24.16
CA ASN A 239 32.02 22.31 -24.23
C ASN A 239 32.73 21.40 -23.23
N ILE A 240 31.96 20.63 -22.49
CA ILE A 240 32.46 19.64 -21.53
C ILE A 240 32.36 18.21 -22.06
N THR A 241 31.60 17.96 -23.13
CA THR A 241 31.51 16.64 -23.79
C THR A 241 31.63 16.71 -25.31
N PRO A 242 32.11 15.62 -25.98
CA PRO A 242 31.99 15.47 -27.43
C PRO A 242 30.53 15.26 -27.85
N GLU A 243 30.24 15.50 -29.13
CA GLU A 243 28.89 15.41 -29.73
C GLU A 243 28.12 14.12 -29.33
N LEU A 244 26.91 14.30 -28.82
CA LEU A 244 26.01 13.25 -28.35
C LEU A 244 24.86 13.07 -29.35
N ARG A 245 24.43 11.83 -29.62
CA ARG A 245 23.28 11.58 -30.51
C ARG A 245 21.93 11.72 -29.82
N SER A 246 21.86 11.45 -28.51
CA SER A 246 20.65 11.71 -27.72
C SER A 246 20.97 11.83 -26.23
N VAL A 247 20.18 12.65 -25.56
CA VAL A 247 20.09 12.74 -24.09
C VAL A 247 18.72 12.16 -23.74
N ASN A 248 18.66 11.09 -22.95
CA ASN A 248 17.39 10.42 -22.64
C ASN A 248 16.60 11.22 -21.63
N ARG A 249 15.60 11.94 -22.13
CA ARG A 249 14.76 12.83 -21.33
C ARG A 249 13.65 12.09 -20.58
N ASP A 250 13.35 10.84 -20.94
CA ASP A 250 12.13 10.14 -20.51
C ASP A 250 12.28 9.39 -19.16
N ASN A 251 13.46 9.44 -18.53
CA ASN A 251 13.77 8.68 -17.31
C ASN A 251 14.06 9.54 -16.06
N GLY A 252 13.65 10.81 -16.05
CA GLY A 252 13.76 11.66 -14.85
C GLY A 252 15.20 12.05 -14.54
N PHE A 253 15.60 13.25 -14.93
CA PHE A 253 16.88 13.85 -14.54
C PHE A 253 16.83 14.51 -13.15
N ASP A 254 15.76 14.31 -12.39
CA ASP A 254 15.38 15.30 -11.38
C ASP A 254 16.09 15.19 -10.03
N ASP A 255 16.78 14.08 -9.68
CA ASP A 255 17.23 13.91 -8.27
C ASP A 255 18.68 13.39 -8.03
N PHE A 256 19.56 13.29 -9.03
CA PHE A 256 20.95 12.87 -8.76
C PHE A 256 21.96 14.00 -8.94
N ASP A 257 22.61 14.36 -7.83
CA ASP A 257 23.38 15.59 -7.73
C ASP A 257 24.62 15.66 -8.65
N GLN A 258 25.11 14.53 -9.17
CA GLN A 258 26.44 14.46 -9.81
C GLN A 258 26.55 13.59 -11.08
N ILE A 259 25.48 12.90 -11.53
CA ILE A 259 25.58 11.89 -12.61
C ILE A 259 24.52 12.09 -13.70
N LEU A 260 24.95 12.16 -14.96
CA LEU A 260 24.08 12.23 -16.13
C LEU A 260 24.12 10.92 -16.93
N VAL A 261 22.95 10.41 -17.32
CA VAL A 261 22.85 9.26 -18.24
C VAL A 261 22.84 9.75 -19.68
N LEU A 262 23.85 9.35 -20.47
CA LEU A 262 23.98 9.72 -21.87
C LEU A 262 24.04 8.50 -22.79
N LYS A 263 23.47 8.61 -23.99
CA LYS A 263 23.59 7.59 -25.02
C LYS A 263 24.74 7.95 -25.97
N LYS A 264 25.78 7.11 -26.01
CA LYS A 264 26.92 7.25 -26.92
C LYS A 264 26.79 6.21 -28.04
N GLY A 265 26.32 6.64 -29.23
CA GLY A 265 26.11 5.76 -30.37
C GLY A 265 24.75 5.04 -30.36
N GLU A 266 24.60 3.95 -31.12
CA GLU A 266 23.31 3.25 -31.28
C GLU A 266 22.98 2.29 -30.12
N SER A 267 24.01 1.77 -29.42
CA SER A 267 23.86 0.63 -28.50
C SER A 267 24.60 0.77 -27.15
N VAL A 268 25.23 1.91 -26.85
CA VAL A 268 25.97 2.09 -25.59
C VAL A 268 25.38 3.24 -24.78
N TRP A 269 24.88 2.92 -23.59
CA TRP A 269 24.57 3.91 -22.57
C TRP A 269 25.82 4.12 -21.70
N SER A 270 26.13 5.37 -21.42
CA SER A 270 27.25 5.76 -20.58
C SER A 270 26.77 6.76 -19.54
N LEU A 271 27.18 6.55 -18.29
CA LEU A 271 27.05 7.55 -17.25
C LEU A 271 28.26 8.47 -17.35
N ILE A 272 28.00 9.76 -17.35
CA ILE A 272 29.05 10.77 -17.25
C ILE A 272 28.84 11.60 -15.99
N ASP A 273 29.93 12.16 -15.46
CA ASP A 273 29.86 13.19 -14.43
C ASP A 273 29.56 14.57 -15.05
N LEU A 274 29.37 15.57 -14.20
CA LEU A 274 29.17 16.96 -14.61
C LEU A 274 30.44 17.59 -15.21
N GLU A 275 31.60 16.94 -15.09
CA GLU A 275 32.83 17.31 -15.78
C GLU A 275 32.93 16.75 -17.22
N GLY A 276 32.04 15.83 -17.60
CA GLY A 276 32.02 15.19 -18.92
C GLY A 276 32.88 13.92 -19.02
N ASN A 277 33.43 13.43 -17.91
CA ASN A 277 34.15 12.17 -17.87
C ASN A 277 33.16 11.00 -17.84
N THR A 278 33.49 9.93 -18.54
CA THR A 278 32.73 8.68 -18.44
C THR A 278 32.96 8.05 -17.07
N VAL A 279 31.94 8.06 -16.22
CA VAL A 279 31.90 7.36 -14.93
C VAL A 279 31.71 5.86 -15.17
N PHE A 280 30.87 5.50 -16.16
CA PHE A 280 30.57 4.11 -16.50
C PHE A 280 30.13 4.01 -17.96
N ALA A 281 30.61 3.02 -18.70
CA ALA A 281 30.12 2.68 -20.04
C ALA A 281 29.84 1.19 -20.10
N TYR A 282 28.62 0.82 -20.47
CA TYR A 282 28.20 -0.58 -20.52
C TYR A 282 27.35 -0.82 -21.76
N GLU A 283 27.64 -1.91 -22.45
CA GLU A 283 26.86 -2.41 -23.58
C GLU A 283 25.58 -3.07 -23.04
N SER A 284 24.61 -2.26 -22.64
CA SER A 284 23.24 -2.68 -22.35
C SER A 284 22.30 -1.67 -22.91
N ASP A 285 21.16 -2.11 -23.45
CA ASP A 285 20.12 -1.26 -23.99
C ASP A 285 19.36 -0.47 -22.90
N LEU A 286 19.50 -0.84 -21.61
CA LEU A 286 18.75 -0.28 -20.49
C LEU A 286 19.63 -0.10 -19.23
N ILE A 287 19.88 1.16 -18.84
CA ILE A 287 20.54 1.53 -17.59
C ILE A 287 19.72 2.61 -16.90
N ARG A 288 19.50 2.50 -15.59
CA ARG A 288 18.79 3.51 -14.78
C ARG A 288 19.56 3.79 -13.48
N PRO A 289 19.83 5.06 -13.13
CA PRO A 289 20.39 5.38 -11.83
C PRO A 289 19.37 5.08 -10.72
N ILE A 290 19.84 4.50 -9.61
CA ILE A 290 19.03 4.22 -8.42
C ILE A 290 19.43 5.18 -7.29
N SER A 291 20.73 5.45 -7.15
CA SER A 291 21.32 6.39 -6.19
C SER A 291 22.63 6.96 -6.77
N GLU A 292 23.29 7.85 -6.04
CA GLU A 292 24.65 8.31 -6.37
C GLU A 292 25.66 7.18 -6.50
N ASN A 293 25.40 6.01 -5.92
CA ASN A 293 26.34 4.88 -5.87
C ASN A 293 25.82 3.61 -6.54
N LEU A 294 24.56 3.57 -6.97
CA LEU A 294 23.91 2.36 -7.48
C LEU A 294 23.17 2.60 -8.79
N ILE A 295 23.23 1.60 -9.67
CA ILE A 295 22.56 1.60 -10.98
C ILE A 295 21.79 0.29 -11.17
N ALA A 296 20.67 0.38 -11.86
CA ALA A 296 19.92 -0.75 -12.38
C ALA A 296 20.35 -1.01 -13.82
N ILE A 297 20.84 -2.23 -14.08
CA ILE A 297 21.14 -2.71 -15.42
C ILE A 297 19.98 -3.60 -15.84
N GLY A 298 19.30 -3.25 -16.93
CA GLY A 298 18.18 -3.99 -17.49
C GLY A 298 18.62 -4.93 -18.62
N LYS A 299 17.90 -6.03 -18.79
CA LYS A 299 17.99 -6.93 -19.95
C LYS A 299 16.59 -7.26 -20.46
N MET A 300 16.42 -7.25 -21.77
CA MET A 300 15.23 -7.75 -22.43
C MET A 300 15.44 -9.23 -22.77
N GLU A 301 14.59 -10.11 -22.24
CA GLU A 301 14.55 -11.50 -22.69
C GLU A 301 13.78 -11.60 -24.01
N GLU A 302 14.17 -12.54 -24.87
CA GLU A 302 13.54 -12.73 -26.18
C GLU A 302 12.05 -13.09 -26.02
N GLY A 303 11.16 -12.29 -26.62
CA GLY A 303 9.70 -12.44 -26.49
C GLY A 303 9.08 -11.86 -25.22
N ALA A 304 9.87 -11.27 -24.31
CA ALA A 304 9.36 -10.62 -23.11
C ALA A 304 8.78 -9.22 -23.38
N VAL A 305 7.71 -8.87 -22.67
CA VAL A 305 7.07 -7.53 -22.73
C VAL A 305 7.71 -6.55 -21.75
N VAL A 306 8.39 -7.05 -20.72
CA VAL A 306 8.99 -6.26 -19.63
C VAL A 306 10.44 -6.67 -19.43
N ALA A 307 11.34 -5.69 -19.26
CA ALA A 307 12.74 -5.92 -18.94
C ALA A 307 12.92 -6.46 -17.52
N LYS A 308 13.94 -7.29 -17.31
CA LYS A 308 14.42 -7.68 -15.98
C LYS A 308 15.66 -6.89 -15.62
N TYR A 309 15.72 -6.41 -14.39
CA TYR A 309 16.80 -5.58 -13.87
C TYR A 309 17.64 -6.32 -12.82
N ALA A 310 18.90 -5.92 -12.74
CA ALA A 310 19.80 -6.21 -11.63
C ALA A 310 20.42 -4.92 -11.09
N ILE A 311 20.62 -4.84 -9.78
CA ILE A 311 21.30 -3.73 -9.10
C ILE A 311 22.80 -3.96 -9.16
N SER A 312 23.56 -2.93 -9.51
CA SER A 312 25.03 -2.92 -9.54
C SER A 312 25.58 -1.63 -8.93
N ASP A 313 26.84 -1.63 -8.50
CA ASP A 313 27.55 -0.39 -8.22
C ASP A 313 27.96 0.35 -9.51
N LEU A 314 28.51 1.56 -9.38
CA LEU A 314 29.00 2.35 -10.51
C LEU A 314 30.19 1.73 -11.25
N GLN A 315 30.87 0.74 -10.66
CA GLN A 315 31.94 -0.02 -11.32
C GLN A 315 31.38 -1.21 -12.13
N GLY A 316 30.07 -1.47 -12.07
CA GLY A 316 29.42 -2.59 -12.73
C GLY A 316 29.49 -3.90 -11.96
N ASN A 317 29.92 -3.88 -10.69
CA ASN A 317 29.85 -5.08 -9.86
C ASN A 317 28.38 -5.33 -9.50
N GLN A 318 27.85 -6.43 -10.02
CA GLN A 318 26.48 -6.84 -9.81
C GLN A 318 26.23 -7.22 -8.35
N LYS A 319 25.24 -6.59 -7.72
CA LYS A 319 24.82 -6.80 -6.33
C LYS A 319 23.54 -7.63 -6.19
N SER A 320 22.76 -7.79 -7.27
CA SER A 320 21.51 -8.57 -7.27
C SER A 320 21.39 -9.47 -8.50
N GLN A 321 20.43 -10.41 -8.51
CA GLN A 321 20.11 -11.19 -9.72
C GLN A 321 19.27 -10.38 -10.72
N PHE A 322 19.26 -10.82 -11.99
CA PHE A 322 18.40 -10.26 -13.06
C PHE A 322 16.98 -10.82 -12.99
N ASN A 323 16.26 -10.50 -11.93
CA ASN A 323 14.89 -10.96 -11.71
C ASN A 323 13.94 -9.84 -11.26
N ILE A 324 14.43 -8.62 -11.14
CA ILE A 324 13.63 -7.48 -10.70
C ILE A 324 12.81 -6.98 -11.89
N SER A 325 11.49 -7.05 -11.82
CA SER A 325 10.57 -6.59 -12.87
C SER A 325 10.30 -5.08 -12.78
N HIS A 326 10.40 -4.50 -11.59
CA HIS A 326 10.28 -3.07 -11.36
C HIS A 326 11.26 -2.61 -10.27
N ILE A 327 11.90 -1.46 -10.49
CA ILE A 327 12.83 -0.84 -9.55
C ILE A 327 12.63 0.67 -9.57
N GLY A 328 12.58 1.28 -8.38
CA GLY A 328 12.52 2.74 -8.23
C GLY A 328 13.82 3.31 -7.65
N LEU A 329 13.75 4.58 -7.23
CA LEU A 329 14.89 5.34 -6.70
C LEU A 329 15.13 5.03 -5.22
N LEU A 330 16.38 5.16 -4.78
CA LEU A 330 16.74 5.12 -3.36
C LEU A 330 16.21 6.37 -2.69
N GLU A 331 15.14 6.22 -1.93
CA GLU A 331 14.55 7.29 -1.14
C GLU A 331 14.54 6.91 0.32
N ASN A 332 14.95 7.83 1.19
CA ASN A 332 14.97 7.60 2.63
C ASN A 332 15.72 6.32 3.07
N GLY A 333 16.74 5.91 2.29
CA GLY A 333 17.55 4.71 2.55
C GLY A 333 16.94 3.39 2.06
N LEU A 334 15.81 3.43 1.33
CA LEU A 334 15.11 2.25 0.82
C LEU A 334 14.82 2.36 -0.68
N ILE A 335 14.98 1.23 -1.38
CA ILE A 335 14.75 1.09 -2.82
C ILE A 335 13.51 0.20 -3.01
N PRO A 336 12.43 0.70 -3.63
CA PRO A 336 11.28 -0.12 -3.97
C PRO A 336 11.64 -1.09 -5.09
N ILE A 337 11.32 -2.37 -4.89
CA ILE A 337 11.51 -3.42 -5.90
C ILE A 337 10.27 -4.29 -6.03
N CYS A 338 10.04 -4.81 -7.23
CA CYS A 338 9.11 -5.90 -7.50
C CYS A 338 9.79 -7.04 -8.24
N ILE A 339 9.41 -8.27 -7.91
CA ILE A 339 9.82 -9.48 -8.60
C ILE A 339 8.55 -10.16 -9.10
N THR A 340 8.54 -10.51 -10.38
CA THR A 340 7.40 -11.16 -11.03
C THR A 340 7.83 -12.52 -11.59
N GLU A 341 7.15 -13.59 -11.16
CA GLU A 341 7.35 -14.96 -11.61
C GLU A 341 6.01 -15.55 -12.08
N GLY A 342 5.85 -15.69 -13.40
CA GLY A 342 4.56 -16.05 -14.00
C GLY A 342 3.50 -15.00 -13.69
N ASP A 343 2.36 -15.42 -13.14
CA ASP A 343 1.25 -14.53 -12.74
C ASP A 343 1.39 -13.97 -11.32
N ARG A 344 2.50 -14.25 -10.63
CA ARG A 344 2.71 -13.81 -9.24
C ARG A 344 3.74 -12.68 -9.20
N THR A 345 3.36 -11.59 -8.57
CA THR A 345 4.24 -10.46 -8.29
C THR A 345 4.36 -10.29 -6.77
N GLY A 346 5.59 -10.06 -6.30
CA GLY A 346 5.89 -9.67 -4.93
C GLY A 346 6.72 -8.39 -4.92
N CYS A 347 6.22 -7.37 -4.23
CA CYS A 347 6.82 -6.05 -4.13
C CYS A 347 7.10 -5.67 -2.67
N GLY A 348 8.20 -4.95 -2.45
CA GLY A 348 8.67 -4.50 -1.13
C GLY A 348 9.93 -3.65 -1.28
N PHE A 349 10.78 -3.61 -0.25
CA PHE A 349 11.91 -2.66 -0.21
C PHE A 349 13.22 -3.31 0.23
N VAL A 350 14.30 -2.90 -0.43
CA VAL A 350 15.69 -3.26 -0.09
C VAL A 350 16.48 -2.01 0.32
N ASP A 351 17.56 -2.18 1.09
CA ASP A 351 18.52 -1.11 1.33
C ASP A 351 19.58 -1.00 0.22
N GLU A 352 20.53 -0.07 0.35
CA GLU A 352 21.66 0.12 -0.56
C GLU A 352 22.60 -1.10 -0.68
N ASN A 353 22.56 -2.00 0.30
CA ASN A 353 23.29 -3.27 0.29
C ASN A 353 22.44 -4.41 -0.30
N VAL A 354 21.29 -4.07 -0.88
CA VAL A 354 20.31 -4.98 -1.50
C VAL A 354 19.77 -6.00 -0.49
N GLN A 355 19.73 -5.65 0.80
CA GLN A 355 19.10 -6.47 1.83
C GLN A 355 17.62 -6.11 1.95
N VAL A 356 16.75 -7.12 1.96
CA VAL A 356 15.30 -6.91 2.13
C VAL A 356 15.04 -6.34 3.52
N ARG A 357 14.49 -5.13 3.58
CA ARG A 357 14.09 -4.44 4.81
C ARG A 357 12.58 -4.48 5.03
N ILE A 358 11.82 -4.43 3.95
CA ILE A 358 10.37 -4.62 3.96
C ILE A 358 10.05 -5.79 3.03
N PRO A 359 9.46 -6.88 3.54
CA PRO A 359 9.18 -8.10 2.77
C PRO A 359 8.41 -7.85 1.47
N LEU A 360 8.65 -8.70 0.47
CA LEU A 360 8.00 -8.63 -0.85
C LEU A 360 6.56 -9.16 -0.83
N THR A 361 5.71 -8.60 0.03
CA THR A 361 4.35 -9.12 0.29
C THR A 361 3.25 -8.43 -0.52
N TYR A 362 3.54 -7.29 -1.15
CA TYR A 362 2.54 -6.55 -1.93
C TYR A 362 2.45 -7.09 -3.35
N THR A 363 1.23 -7.23 -3.87
CA THR A 363 1.01 -8.05 -5.07
C THR A 363 0.98 -7.29 -6.39
N GLU A 364 1.04 -5.96 -6.38
CA GLU A 364 0.97 -5.14 -7.59
C GLU A 364 2.16 -4.19 -7.71
N SER A 365 2.33 -3.26 -6.77
CA SER A 365 3.41 -2.28 -6.80
C SER A 365 3.67 -1.67 -5.43
N VAL A 366 4.85 -1.06 -5.28
CA VAL A 366 5.20 -0.17 -4.16
C VAL A 366 5.87 1.08 -4.70
N HIS A 367 5.55 2.23 -4.13
CA HIS A 367 6.11 3.52 -4.55
C HIS A 367 7.34 3.88 -3.71
N SER A 368 8.22 4.74 -4.22
CA SER A 368 9.32 5.31 -3.44
C SER A 368 8.80 6.05 -2.19
N PHE A 369 9.62 6.08 -1.15
CA PHE A 369 9.30 6.82 0.06
C PHE A 369 9.23 8.32 -0.21
N GLN A 370 8.24 8.97 0.37
CA GLN A 370 8.02 10.42 0.33
C GLN A 370 8.84 11.12 1.43
N GLU A 371 9.00 12.44 1.35
CA GLU A 371 9.80 13.23 2.30
C GLU A 371 9.36 13.06 3.76
N ASN A 372 8.05 12.90 4.00
CA ASN A 372 7.47 12.65 5.32
C ASN A 372 7.72 11.22 5.84
N GLY A 373 8.45 10.38 5.10
CA GLY A 373 8.89 9.06 5.54
C GLY A 373 7.87 7.94 5.35
N THR A 374 6.87 8.14 4.48
CA THR A 374 5.85 7.14 4.16
C THR A 374 5.91 6.70 2.70
N ALA A 375 5.37 5.51 2.41
CA ALA A 375 5.30 4.98 1.04
C ALA A 375 3.91 4.40 0.75
N ILE A 376 3.44 4.61 -0.48
CA ILE A 376 2.19 4.00 -0.97
C ILE A 376 2.49 2.57 -1.42
N VAL A 377 1.65 1.64 -0.96
CA VAL A 377 1.74 0.21 -1.31
C VAL A 377 0.45 -0.24 -1.99
N VAL A 378 0.56 -1.16 -2.94
CA VAL A 378 -0.57 -1.56 -3.79
C VAL A 378 -0.68 -3.09 -3.86
N ASN A 379 -1.87 -3.58 -3.54
CA ASN A 379 -2.27 -4.96 -3.76
C ASN A 379 -3.22 -5.04 -4.95
N GLY A 380 -2.98 -6.01 -5.83
CA GLY A 380 -3.84 -6.36 -6.94
C GLY A 380 -4.62 -7.64 -6.63
N TYR A 381 -5.93 -7.62 -6.86
CA TYR A 381 -6.78 -8.80 -6.83
C TYR A 381 -7.55 -8.94 -8.14
N LYS A 382 -7.50 -10.14 -8.73
CA LYS A 382 -8.23 -10.48 -9.96
C LYS A 382 -9.40 -11.38 -9.60
N LYS A 383 -10.63 -10.95 -9.93
CA LYS A 383 -11.81 -11.79 -9.77
C LYS A 383 -11.78 -12.94 -10.79
N PRO A 384 -12.32 -14.13 -10.45
CA PRO A 384 -12.54 -15.19 -11.43
C PRO A 384 -13.35 -14.66 -12.62
N ASN A 385 -12.88 -14.91 -13.84
CA ASN A 385 -13.47 -14.45 -15.12
C ASN A 385 -13.43 -12.94 -15.40
N ASP A 386 -12.71 -12.15 -14.59
CA ASP A 386 -12.58 -10.72 -14.79
C ASP A 386 -11.25 -10.38 -15.46
N TYR A 387 -11.26 -9.47 -16.44
CA TYR A 387 -10.05 -9.07 -17.16
C TYR A 387 -9.25 -8.01 -16.37
N TRP A 388 -9.91 -7.24 -15.52
CA TRP A 388 -9.31 -6.11 -14.79
C TRP A 388 -8.82 -6.52 -13.40
N VAL A 389 -7.66 -5.99 -13.02
CA VAL A 389 -7.11 -6.14 -11.66
C VAL A 389 -7.67 -5.01 -10.79
N ILE A 390 -8.33 -5.36 -9.70
CA ILE A 390 -8.78 -4.41 -8.69
C ILE A 390 -7.57 -4.06 -7.83
N LYS A 391 -7.18 -2.78 -7.84
CA LYS A 391 -6.06 -2.27 -7.06
C LYS A 391 -6.54 -1.70 -5.73
N GLN A 392 -5.90 -2.12 -4.66
CA GLN A 392 -6.13 -1.61 -3.32
C GLN A 392 -4.84 -1.00 -2.77
N ARG A 393 -4.91 0.25 -2.34
CA ARG A 393 -3.76 1.07 -1.96
C ARG A 393 -3.80 1.40 -0.49
N GLY A 394 -2.63 1.45 0.13
CA GLY A 394 -2.41 1.78 1.53
C GLY A 394 -1.09 2.51 1.71
N VAL A 395 -0.75 2.80 2.97
CA VAL A 395 0.45 3.56 3.34
C VAL A 395 1.20 2.84 4.45
N ILE A 396 2.52 2.78 4.32
CA ILE A 396 3.43 2.26 5.33
C ILE A 396 4.48 3.29 5.75
N ASP A 397 5.07 3.09 6.92
CA ASP A 397 6.31 3.77 7.31
C ASP A 397 7.57 2.99 6.87
N LYS A 398 8.75 3.57 7.13
CA LYS A 398 10.06 2.98 6.79
C LYS A 398 10.36 1.64 7.47
N THR A 399 9.63 1.30 8.54
CA THR A 399 9.76 -0.01 9.22
C THR A 399 8.88 -1.08 8.58
N GLY A 400 8.02 -0.70 7.63
CA GLY A 400 7.01 -1.58 7.06
C GLY A 400 5.72 -1.62 7.89
N ARG A 401 5.58 -0.79 8.92
CA ARG A 401 4.35 -0.71 9.70
C ARG A 401 3.27 -0.07 8.84
N VAL A 402 2.12 -0.74 8.75
CA VAL A 402 0.94 -0.23 8.07
C VAL A 402 0.33 0.92 8.87
N LEU A 403 0.37 2.11 8.28
CA LEU A 403 -0.27 3.33 8.80
C LEU A 403 -1.70 3.44 8.28
N VAL A 404 -1.86 3.20 6.97
CA VAL A 404 -3.15 3.16 6.28
C VAL A 404 -3.30 1.79 5.61
N PRO A 405 -4.29 0.97 6.00
CA PRO A 405 -4.56 -0.33 5.39
C PRO A 405 -4.71 -0.26 3.86
N PRO A 406 -4.16 -1.23 3.11
CA PRO A 406 -4.29 -1.30 1.65
C PRO A 406 -5.67 -1.78 1.21
N VAL A 407 -6.69 -0.93 1.43
CA VAL A 407 -8.11 -1.22 1.10
C VAL A 407 -8.73 -0.20 0.16
N PHE A 408 -8.01 0.89 -0.15
CA PHE A 408 -8.56 2.04 -0.88
C PHE A 408 -8.37 1.92 -2.39
N GLY A 409 -9.38 2.33 -3.14
CA GLY A 409 -9.33 2.34 -4.60
C GLY A 409 -8.39 3.43 -5.12
N GLU A 410 -8.33 4.58 -4.44
CA GLU A 410 -7.37 5.65 -4.73
C GLU A 410 -6.83 6.23 -3.43
N ILE A 411 -5.57 6.69 -3.47
CA ILE A 411 -4.89 7.35 -2.34
C ILE A 411 -3.95 8.43 -2.87
N GLU A 412 -4.01 9.60 -2.26
CA GLU A 412 -3.23 10.77 -2.61
C GLU A 412 -2.71 11.43 -1.33
N GLN A 413 -1.41 11.73 -1.28
CA GLN A 413 -0.87 12.55 -0.20
C GLN A 413 -1.28 14.00 -0.44
N VAL A 414 -2.00 14.61 0.50
CA VAL A 414 -2.44 16.01 0.40
C VAL A 414 -1.67 16.95 1.32
N SER A 415 -0.93 16.40 2.29
CA SER A 415 0.04 17.12 3.14
C SER A 415 1.02 16.14 3.81
N ASP A 416 1.98 16.64 4.57
CA ASP A 416 2.89 15.79 5.36
C ASP A 416 2.18 14.99 6.46
N LYS A 417 0.93 15.35 6.78
CA LYS A 417 0.14 14.76 7.88
C LYS A 417 -1.06 13.95 7.40
N TYR A 418 -1.54 14.18 6.18
CA TYR A 418 -2.83 13.66 5.72
C TYR A 418 -2.77 13.06 4.32
N TYR A 419 -3.49 11.95 4.17
CA TYR A 419 -3.84 11.34 2.90
C TYR A 419 -5.32 11.53 2.60
N LYS A 420 -5.64 11.84 1.35
CA LYS A 420 -6.98 11.75 0.80
C LYS A 420 -7.16 10.38 0.18
N VAL A 421 -8.23 9.68 0.56
CA VAL A 421 -8.52 8.32 0.09
C VAL A 421 -9.94 8.19 -0.41
N ASN A 422 -10.15 7.21 -1.27
CA ASN A 422 -11.48 6.83 -1.71
C ASN A 422 -11.64 5.30 -1.66
N LEU A 423 -12.79 4.82 -1.17
CA LEU A 423 -13.14 3.41 -1.21
C LEU A 423 -13.49 2.98 -2.64
N PRO A 424 -13.17 1.73 -3.04
CA PRO A 424 -13.57 1.24 -4.36
C PRO A 424 -15.08 1.41 -4.59
N ASN A 425 -15.46 2.15 -5.63
CA ASN A 425 -16.85 2.50 -6.01
C ASN A 425 -17.58 3.49 -5.08
N ASN A 426 -16.86 4.26 -4.25
CA ASN A 426 -17.45 5.39 -3.52
C ASN A 426 -17.12 6.72 -4.21
N ALA A 427 -18.01 7.70 -4.10
CA ALA A 427 -17.80 9.04 -4.68
C ALA A 427 -17.31 10.05 -3.63
N HIS A 428 -17.17 9.61 -2.37
CA HIS A 428 -16.76 10.48 -1.26
C HIS A 428 -15.29 10.25 -0.90
N ASP A 429 -14.52 11.31 -1.03
CA ASP A 429 -13.15 11.36 -0.57
C ASP A 429 -13.13 11.56 0.95
N VAL A 430 -12.21 10.88 1.63
CA VAL A 430 -12.03 10.96 3.08
C VAL A 430 -10.57 11.27 3.40
N LEU A 431 -10.34 12.07 4.44
CA LEU A 431 -8.99 12.36 4.93
C LEU A 431 -8.59 11.44 6.08
N ILE A 432 -7.38 10.89 5.99
CA ILE A 432 -6.75 10.02 6.99
C ILE A 432 -5.45 10.66 7.46
N GLY A 433 -5.30 10.80 8.77
CA GLY A 433 -4.05 11.22 9.40
C GLY A 433 -3.02 10.10 9.42
N ILE A 434 -1.74 10.47 9.32
CA ILE A 434 -0.61 9.52 9.38
C ILE A 434 -0.34 9.06 10.82
N ASN A 435 -0.59 9.95 11.80
CA ASN A 435 -0.40 9.69 13.23
C ASN A 435 -1.71 9.32 13.94
N ASP A 436 -2.86 9.71 13.37
CA ASP A 436 -4.19 9.40 13.88
C ASP A 436 -4.77 8.30 13.01
N VAL A 437 -4.79 7.06 13.53
CA VAL A 437 -5.37 5.89 12.84
C VAL A 437 -6.89 6.01 12.64
N GLU A 438 -7.48 7.14 12.99
CA GLU A 438 -8.91 7.44 12.88
C GLU A 438 -9.13 8.47 11.78
N PRO A 439 -10.00 8.17 10.79
CA PRO A 439 -10.36 9.15 9.76
C PRO A 439 -11.01 10.37 10.39
N ILE A 440 -10.82 11.53 9.78
CA ILE A 440 -11.45 12.78 10.26
C ILE A 440 -12.98 12.59 10.29
N GLU A 441 -13.57 13.04 11.40
CA GLU A 441 -14.81 12.53 12.02
C GLU A 441 -16.05 12.51 11.09
N TYR A 442 -16.12 13.38 10.08
CA TYR A 442 -17.34 13.61 9.28
C TYR A 442 -17.75 12.44 8.36
N ASP A 443 -16.80 11.63 7.87
CA ASP A 443 -17.06 10.49 6.94
C ASP A 443 -16.39 9.16 7.34
N SER A 444 -15.82 9.10 8.55
CA SER A 444 -15.09 7.96 9.10
C SER A 444 -15.89 6.64 9.12
N LYS A 445 -17.22 6.75 9.25
CA LYS A 445 -18.15 5.62 9.32
C LYS A 445 -18.08 4.69 8.11
N TYR A 446 -17.73 5.20 6.93
CA TYR A 446 -17.64 4.39 5.71
C TYR A 446 -16.36 3.53 5.68
N ILE A 447 -15.32 3.94 6.41
CA ILE A 447 -14.00 3.30 6.39
C ILE A 447 -13.88 2.20 7.44
N TYR A 448 -14.54 2.36 8.59
CA TYR A 448 -14.41 1.42 9.71
C TYR A 448 -14.66 -0.03 9.31
N LYS A 449 -15.68 -0.29 8.50
CA LYS A 449 -15.92 -1.64 7.95
C LYS A 449 -14.74 -2.18 7.12
N ALA A 450 -14.16 -1.36 6.26
CA ALA A 450 -13.03 -1.78 5.43
C ALA A 450 -11.80 -2.11 6.30
N TYR A 451 -11.55 -1.30 7.33
CA TYR A 451 -10.49 -1.55 8.31
C TYR A 451 -10.75 -2.81 9.11
N ALA A 452 -11.99 -3.00 9.59
CA ALA A 452 -12.38 -4.16 10.36
C ALA A 452 -12.12 -5.46 9.59
N ARG A 453 -12.53 -5.51 8.31
CA ARG A 453 -12.28 -6.64 7.42
C ARG A 453 -10.78 -6.87 7.18
N TYR A 454 -10.01 -5.82 6.94
CA TYR A 454 -8.56 -5.92 6.77
C TYR A 454 -7.89 -6.52 8.01
N TYR A 455 -8.16 -5.96 9.20
CA TYR A 455 -7.60 -6.45 10.45
C TYR A 455 -8.04 -7.88 10.75
N GLY A 456 -9.27 -8.25 10.39
CA GLY A 456 -9.75 -9.63 10.47
C GLY A 456 -8.96 -10.59 9.59
N GLN A 457 -8.64 -10.20 8.34
CA GLN A 457 -7.85 -11.02 7.41
C GLN A 457 -6.42 -11.26 7.87
N ILE A 458 -5.78 -10.26 8.50
CA ILE A 458 -4.45 -10.42 9.09
C ILE A 458 -4.49 -10.98 10.52
N ASN A 459 -5.64 -11.53 10.93
CA ASN A 459 -5.88 -12.15 12.24
C ASN A 459 -5.62 -11.23 13.46
N ASN A 460 -5.76 -9.92 13.28
CA ASN A 460 -5.73 -8.94 14.37
C ASN A 460 -7.17 -8.71 14.88
N LEU A 461 -7.68 -9.69 15.62
CA LEU A 461 -9.08 -9.77 16.03
C LEU A 461 -9.52 -8.58 16.90
N GLU A 462 -8.66 -8.08 17.78
CA GLU A 462 -8.98 -6.93 18.66
C GLU A 462 -9.20 -5.65 17.86
N LYS A 463 -8.31 -5.32 16.91
CA LYS A 463 -8.52 -4.17 16.03
C LYS A 463 -9.73 -4.36 15.13
N ALA A 464 -9.92 -5.57 14.60
CA ALA A 464 -11.08 -5.88 13.77
C ALA A 464 -12.40 -5.61 14.51
N LYS A 465 -12.51 -6.11 15.75
CA LYS A 465 -13.62 -5.86 16.66
C LYS A 465 -13.84 -4.37 16.90
N GLN A 466 -12.78 -3.64 17.28
CA GLN A 466 -12.86 -2.21 17.58
C GLN A 466 -13.47 -1.42 16.40
N TYR A 467 -13.08 -1.71 15.16
CA TYR A 467 -13.61 -1.01 14.00
C TYR A 467 -15.02 -1.46 13.61
N PHE A 468 -15.38 -2.73 13.78
CA PHE A 468 -16.77 -3.15 13.60
C PHE A 468 -17.70 -2.49 14.63
N GLU A 469 -17.32 -2.41 15.91
CA GLU A 469 -18.11 -1.75 16.96
C GLU A 469 -18.31 -0.24 16.68
N LYS A 470 -17.36 0.41 16.01
CA LYS A 470 -17.48 1.82 15.57
C LYS A 470 -18.39 2.01 14.34
N THR A 471 -18.73 0.94 13.62
CA THR A 471 -19.53 1.03 12.40
C THR A 471 -21.02 1.20 12.77
N PRO A 472 -21.70 2.28 12.30
CA PRO A 472 -23.13 2.48 12.56
C PRO A 472 -23.99 1.27 12.15
N PRO A 473 -24.94 0.82 13.00
CA PRO A 473 -25.69 -0.42 12.78
C PRO A 473 -26.40 -0.51 11.42
N HIS A 474 -26.98 0.58 10.93
CA HIS A 474 -27.69 0.62 9.64
C HIS A 474 -26.78 0.40 8.41
N MET A 475 -25.44 0.42 8.59
CA MET A 475 -24.47 0.18 7.52
C MET A 475 -23.81 -1.21 7.59
N MET A 476 -24.10 -1.97 8.64
CA MET A 476 -23.68 -3.36 8.79
C MET A 476 -24.54 -4.24 7.89
N LYS A 477 -23.91 -5.00 7.00
CA LYS A 477 -24.60 -6.04 6.23
C LYS A 477 -24.61 -7.36 7.03
N PRO A 478 -25.45 -8.36 6.67
CA PRO A 478 -25.43 -9.68 7.30
C PRO A 478 -24.03 -10.32 7.34
N GLU A 479 -23.21 -10.14 6.29
CA GLU A 479 -21.85 -10.67 6.24
C GLU A 479 -20.91 -9.98 7.25
N ASP A 480 -21.17 -8.71 7.55
CA ASP A 480 -20.41 -7.92 8.52
C ASP A 480 -20.76 -8.34 9.95
N GLU A 481 -22.04 -8.52 10.24
CA GLU A 481 -22.53 -9.06 11.53
C GLU A 481 -22.01 -10.49 11.76
N TYR A 482 -22.01 -11.33 10.73
CA TYR A 482 -21.43 -12.68 10.80
C TYR A 482 -19.92 -12.62 11.10
N ALA A 483 -19.16 -11.77 10.40
CA ALA A 483 -17.73 -11.60 10.65
C ALA A 483 -17.45 -11.11 12.08
N LEU A 484 -18.25 -10.17 12.58
CA LEU A 484 -18.16 -9.69 13.96
C LEU A 484 -18.50 -10.81 14.96
N GLY A 485 -19.50 -11.64 14.69
CA GLY A 485 -19.84 -12.81 15.51
C GLY A 485 -18.70 -13.81 15.60
N MET A 486 -18.03 -14.10 14.47
CA MET A 486 -16.83 -14.96 14.44
C MET A 486 -15.67 -14.36 15.25
N ILE A 487 -15.47 -13.04 15.17
CA ILE A 487 -14.43 -12.35 15.96
C ILE A 487 -14.72 -12.49 17.46
N TYR A 488 -15.96 -12.22 17.91
CA TYR A 488 -16.33 -12.40 19.31
C TYR A 488 -16.18 -13.85 19.77
N LYS A 489 -16.59 -14.82 18.94
CA LYS A 489 -16.45 -16.26 19.24
C LYS A 489 -14.99 -16.64 19.46
N ASN A 490 -14.09 -16.18 18.58
CA ASN A 490 -12.65 -16.45 18.68
C ASN A 490 -11.98 -15.75 19.87
N LEU A 491 -12.51 -14.61 20.31
CA LEU A 491 -12.09 -13.91 21.52
C LEU A 491 -12.71 -14.51 22.81
N GLY A 492 -13.60 -15.50 22.69
CA GLY A 492 -14.30 -16.12 23.82
C GLY A 492 -15.48 -15.31 24.37
N GLU A 493 -15.88 -14.22 23.71
CA GLU A 493 -17.01 -13.36 24.10
C GLU A 493 -18.35 -13.96 23.60
N LEU A 494 -18.67 -15.16 24.06
CA LEU A 494 -19.77 -15.99 23.52
C LEU A 494 -21.14 -15.30 23.50
N GLN A 495 -21.50 -14.51 24.52
CA GLN A 495 -22.78 -13.79 24.53
C GLN A 495 -22.86 -12.71 23.43
N LYS A 496 -21.75 -12.01 23.16
CA LYS A 496 -21.71 -11.01 22.07
C LYS A 496 -21.67 -11.70 20.71
N ALA A 497 -20.99 -12.83 20.60
CA ALA A 497 -21.01 -13.65 19.41
C ALA A 497 -22.44 -14.08 19.07
N ALA A 498 -23.18 -14.58 20.07
CA ALA A 498 -24.59 -14.94 19.94
C ALA A 498 -25.43 -13.76 19.39
N GLN A 499 -25.34 -12.58 20.01
CA GLN A 499 -26.06 -11.38 19.57
C GLN A 499 -25.73 -10.96 18.13
N ALA A 500 -24.45 -11.01 17.74
CA ALA A 500 -24.01 -10.65 16.39
C ALA A 500 -24.53 -11.66 15.35
N PHE A 501 -24.50 -12.96 15.65
CA PHE A 501 -25.06 -13.97 14.76
C PHE A 501 -26.58 -13.84 14.62
N THR A 502 -27.32 -13.54 15.69
CA THR A 502 -28.76 -13.25 15.60
C THR A 502 -29.03 -12.10 14.63
N LYS A 503 -28.29 -10.99 14.75
CA LYS A 503 -28.41 -9.86 13.81
C LYS A 503 -28.08 -10.24 12.37
N ALA A 504 -27.07 -11.09 12.16
CA ALA A 504 -26.74 -11.60 10.84
C ALA A 504 -27.89 -12.41 10.23
N ILE A 505 -28.52 -13.27 11.04
CA ILE A 505 -29.67 -14.11 10.64
C ILE A 505 -30.88 -13.22 10.33
N ASP A 506 -31.27 -12.32 11.24
CA ASP A 506 -32.46 -11.46 11.07
C ASP A 506 -32.38 -10.57 9.82
N ASN A 507 -31.19 -10.02 9.54
CA ASN A 507 -30.97 -9.12 8.40
C ASN A 507 -30.76 -9.87 7.06
N SER A 508 -30.70 -11.20 7.07
CA SER A 508 -30.47 -12.03 5.87
C SER A 508 -31.76 -12.52 5.19
N VAL A 509 -32.94 -12.11 5.66
CA VAL A 509 -34.23 -12.51 5.08
C VAL A 509 -34.43 -11.86 3.70
N GLY A 510 -34.38 -12.67 2.63
CA GLY A 510 -34.76 -12.32 1.25
C GLY A 510 -33.58 -12.18 0.26
N GLN A 511 -33.51 -13.12 -0.70
CA GLN A 511 -32.52 -13.37 -1.79
C GLN A 511 -31.46 -14.47 -1.53
N ASP A 512 -31.02 -15.14 -2.60
CA ASP A 512 -30.25 -16.39 -2.57
C ASP A 512 -28.83 -16.29 -1.97
N GLU A 513 -28.11 -15.19 -2.17
CA GLU A 513 -26.78 -14.99 -1.56
C GLU A 513 -26.88 -14.82 -0.04
N LYS A 514 -27.91 -14.10 0.43
CA LYS A 514 -28.18 -13.92 1.86
C LYS A 514 -28.61 -15.22 2.54
N LYS A 515 -29.18 -16.18 1.80
CA LYS A 515 -29.53 -17.50 2.30
C LYS A 515 -28.30 -18.30 2.75
N GLN A 516 -27.15 -18.14 2.10
CA GLN A 516 -25.92 -18.83 2.50
C GLN A 516 -25.34 -18.28 3.80
N VAL A 517 -25.33 -16.94 3.93
CA VAL A 517 -24.90 -16.25 5.16
C VAL A 517 -25.83 -16.61 6.31
N ASN A 518 -27.15 -16.68 6.06
CA ASN A 518 -28.14 -17.14 7.04
C ASN A 518 -27.80 -18.53 7.59
N ILE A 519 -27.51 -19.50 6.71
CA ILE A 519 -27.17 -20.87 7.13
C ILE A 519 -25.86 -20.89 7.91
N ALA A 520 -24.81 -20.24 7.42
CA ALA A 520 -23.51 -20.20 8.09
C ALA A 520 -23.61 -19.54 9.47
N ALA A 521 -24.28 -18.39 9.57
CA ALA A 521 -24.54 -17.71 10.83
C ALA A 521 -25.38 -18.57 11.79
N SER A 522 -26.38 -19.30 11.29
CA SER A 522 -27.22 -20.16 12.12
C SER A 522 -26.45 -21.36 12.70
N VAL A 523 -25.56 -21.99 11.92
CA VAL A 523 -24.69 -23.07 12.42
C VAL A 523 -23.77 -22.55 13.52
N GLU A 524 -23.12 -21.40 13.28
CA GLU A 524 -22.20 -20.81 14.27
C GLU A 524 -22.93 -20.30 15.52
N TYR A 525 -24.16 -19.79 15.37
CA TYR A 525 -25.04 -19.42 16.48
C TYR A 525 -25.41 -20.64 17.32
N ALA A 526 -25.82 -21.74 16.70
CA ALA A 526 -26.14 -22.99 17.39
C ALA A 526 -24.93 -23.52 18.17
N ASP A 527 -23.73 -23.56 17.57
CA ASP A 527 -22.48 -23.91 18.26
C ASP A 527 -22.25 -23.04 19.51
N VAL A 528 -22.51 -21.73 19.42
CA VAL A 528 -22.36 -20.79 20.55
C VAL A 528 -23.40 -21.05 21.63
N LEU A 529 -24.66 -21.35 21.27
CA LEU A 529 -25.70 -21.71 22.25
C LEU A 529 -25.33 -22.98 23.04
N PHE A 530 -24.77 -23.99 22.37
CA PHE A 530 -24.22 -25.17 23.03
C PHE A 530 -23.10 -24.80 24.02
N ALA A 531 -22.16 -23.94 23.60
CA ALA A 531 -21.07 -23.47 24.44
C ALA A 531 -21.54 -22.62 25.65
N LEU A 532 -22.67 -21.91 25.51
CA LEU A 532 -23.34 -21.16 26.59
C LEU A 532 -24.19 -22.06 27.51
N GLY A 533 -24.36 -23.34 27.19
CA GLY A 533 -25.23 -24.27 27.93
C GLY A 533 -26.72 -24.15 27.60
N GLN A 534 -27.09 -23.37 26.57
CA GLN A 534 -28.46 -23.22 26.07
C GLN A 534 -28.79 -24.33 25.07
N ILE A 535 -28.74 -25.58 25.56
CA ILE A 535 -28.71 -26.77 24.70
C ILE A 535 -29.98 -26.91 23.84
N GLU A 536 -31.17 -26.82 24.44
CA GLU A 536 -32.43 -27.01 23.72
C GLU A 536 -32.67 -25.97 22.62
N GLU A 537 -32.25 -24.72 22.85
CA GLU A 537 -32.31 -23.67 21.83
C GLU A 537 -31.34 -23.99 20.68
N GLY A 538 -30.10 -24.37 21.00
CA GLY A 538 -29.10 -24.76 20.00
C GLY A 538 -29.56 -25.95 19.14
N LYS A 539 -30.22 -26.94 19.76
CA LYS A 539 -30.84 -28.07 19.05
C LYS A 539 -31.89 -27.62 18.05
N SER A 540 -32.83 -26.77 18.49
CA SER A 540 -33.90 -26.25 17.64
C SER A 540 -33.34 -25.55 16.39
N TYR A 541 -32.25 -24.79 16.53
CA TYR A 541 -31.59 -24.15 15.38
C TYR A 541 -30.96 -25.15 14.42
N TYR A 542 -30.27 -26.19 14.93
CA TYR A 542 -29.74 -27.24 14.04
C TYR A 542 -30.85 -27.96 13.29
N GLU A 543 -31.94 -28.30 13.96
CA GLU A 543 -33.09 -28.99 13.35
C GLU A 543 -33.72 -28.13 12.25
N GLU A 544 -33.91 -26.83 12.49
CA GLU A 544 -34.40 -25.88 11.49
C GLU A 544 -33.49 -25.81 10.24
N ILE A 545 -32.16 -25.84 10.43
CA ILE A 545 -31.19 -25.84 9.32
C ILE A 545 -31.30 -27.15 8.52
N LEU A 546 -31.43 -28.28 9.21
CA LEU A 546 -31.52 -29.61 8.59
C LEU A 546 -32.78 -29.76 7.72
N GLU A 547 -33.87 -29.07 8.04
CA GLU A 547 -35.09 -29.02 7.21
C GLU A 547 -34.92 -28.21 5.92
N LYS A 548 -34.07 -27.17 5.95
CA LYS A 548 -33.98 -26.16 4.86
C LYS A 548 -32.89 -26.44 3.83
N VAL A 549 -31.89 -27.26 4.16
CA VAL A 549 -30.66 -27.43 3.36
C VAL A 549 -30.63 -28.82 2.72
N SER A 550 -30.31 -28.89 1.42
CA SER A 550 -30.00 -30.16 0.76
C SER A 550 -28.53 -30.51 0.99
N ARG A 551 -28.21 -31.80 1.21
CA ARG A 551 -26.88 -32.33 1.60
C ARG A 551 -26.41 -31.80 2.97
N THR A 552 -26.92 -32.43 4.01
CA THR A 552 -26.77 -31.98 5.39
C THR A 552 -25.63 -32.65 6.17
N SER A 553 -24.83 -33.52 5.55
CA SER A 553 -23.83 -34.33 6.25
C SER A 553 -22.82 -33.51 7.08
N ILE A 554 -22.37 -32.36 6.58
CA ILE A 554 -21.47 -31.45 7.33
C ILE A 554 -22.21 -30.83 8.52
N VAL A 555 -23.47 -30.41 8.34
CA VAL A 555 -24.29 -29.84 9.41
C VAL A 555 -24.61 -30.88 10.48
N LYS A 556 -24.97 -32.10 10.08
CA LYS A 556 -25.20 -33.24 10.99
C LYS A 556 -23.94 -33.60 11.77
N LEU A 557 -22.76 -33.55 11.13
CA LEU A 557 -21.49 -33.78 11.81
C LEU A 557 -21.22 -32.71 12.87
N ARG A 558 -21.43 -31.43 12.54
CA ARG A 558 -21.33 -30.30 13.48
C ARG A 558 -22.31 -30.49 14.64
N TYR A 559 -23.55 -30.83 14.35
CA TYR A 559 -24.58 -31.07 15.38
C TYR A 559 -24.21 -32.25 16.30
N ALA A 560 -23.72 -33.36 15.74
CA ALA A 560 -23.25 -34.50 16.53
C ALA A 560 -22.08 -34.12 17.46
N ASP A 561 -21.12 -33.32 16.96
CA ASP A 561 -20.02 -32.81 17.77
C ASP A 561 -20.52 -31.89 18.90
N ALA A 562 -21.48 -31.01 18.62
CA ALA A 562 -22.12 -30.15 19.62
C ALA A 562 -22.88 -30.96 20.69
N LEU A 563 -23.69 -31.94 20.30
CA LEU A 563 -24.39 -32.87 21.20
C LEU A 563 -23.40 -33.64 22.10
N ARG A 564 -22.30 -34.13 21.53
CA ARG A 564 -21.24 -34.80 22.30
C ARG A 564 -20.60 -33.86 23.32
N SER A 565 -20.36 -32.59 22.96
CA SER A 565 -19.83 -31.59 23.90
C SER A 565 -20.77 -31.32 25.08
N ALA A 566 -22.08 -31.44 24.86
CA ALA A 566 -23.13 -31.37 25.87
C ALA A 566 -23.37 -32.71 26.61
N LYS A 567 -22.52 -33.73 26.41
CA LYS A 567 -22.63 -35.09 26.98
C LYS A 567 -23.91 -35.83 26.60
N MET A 568 -24.47 -35.51 25.43
CA MET A 568 -25.67 -36.16 24.86
C MET A 568 -25.26 -37.23 23.85
N ASP A 569 -24.35 -38.12 24.24
CA ASP A 569 -23.71 -39.09 23.36
C ASP A 569 -24.72 -40.00 22.63
N SER A 570 -25.83 -40.37 23.28
CA SER A 570 -26.90 -41.19 22.65
C SER A 570 -27.49 -40.53 21.40
N GLU A 571 -27.73 -39.22 21.42
CA GLU A 571 -28.26 -38.50 20.25
C GLU A 571 -27.16 -38.26 19.22
N ALA A 572 -25.94 -37.94 19.67
CA ALA A 572 -24.78 -37.75 18.78
C ALA A 572 -24.50 -39.01 17.93
N ILE A 573 -24.65 -40.21 18.50
CA ILE A 573 -24.49 -41.49 17.80
C ILE A 573 -25.40 -41.58 16.56
N THR A 574 -26.67 -41.17 16.70
CA THR A 574 -27.64 -41.20 15.59
C THR A 574 -27.13 -40.36 14.42
N TYR A 575 -26.73 -39.12 14.68
CA TYR A 575 -26.24 -38.22 13.64
C TYR A 575 -24.90 -38.66 13.04
N TYR A 576 -23.95 -39.18 13.84
CA TYR A 576 -22.71 -39.75 13.29
C TYR A 576 -22.99 -40.93 12.35
N LYS A 577 -23.92 -41.83 12.70
CA LYS A 577 -24.33 -42.95 11.84
C LYS A 577 -24.96 -42.45 10.53
N GLU A 578 -25.80 -41.42 10.58
CA GLU A 578 -26.37 -40.82 9.38
C GLU A 578 -25.32 -40.18 8.47
N VAL A 579 -24.33 -39.48 9.05
CA VAL A 579 -23.21 -38.89 8.28
C VAL A 579 -22.42 -39.98 7.57
N LEU A 580 -22.19 -41.12 8.22
CA LEU A 580 -21.45 -42.25 7.65
C LEU A 580 -22.22 -43.00 6.54
N ASN A 581 -23.51 -42.72 6.33
CA ASN A 581 -24.27 -43.23 5.18
C ASN A 581 -24.00 -42.41 3.89
N ASP A 582 -23.43 -41.20 4.02
CA ASP A 582 -22.99 -40.41 2.87
C ASP A 582 -21.67 -40.96 2.32
N PHE A 583 -21.63 -41.23 1.02
CA PHE A 583 -20.46 -41.75 0.31
C PHE A 583 -19.19 -40.90 0.54
N ASN A 584 -19.33 -39.59 0.72
CA ASN A 584 -18.20 -38.69 0.97
C ASN A 584 -17.54 -38.91 2.35
N PHE A 585 -18.27 -39.48 3.31
CA PHE A 585 -17.82 -39.63 4.69
C PHE A 585 -17.75 -41.09 5.16
N LEU A 586 -18.32 -42.03 4.38
CA LEU A 586 -18.38 -43.47 4.69
C LEU A 586 -17.03 -44.07 5.13
N TYR A 587 -15.94 -43.63 4.51
CA TYR A 587 -14.57 -44.10 4.76
C TYR A 587 -13.75 -43.15 5.65
N SER A 588 -14.39 -42.23 6.37
CA SER A 588 -13.69 -41.27 7.24
C SER A 588 -13.30 -41.91 8.57
N GLY A 589 -12.01 -42.20 8.74
CA GLY A 589 -11.48 -42.76 9.98
C GLY A 589 -11.72 -41.87 11.21
N GLU A 590 -11.72 -40.55 11.03
CA GLU A 590 -12.01 -39.59 12.10
C GLU A 590 -13.46 -39.70 12.60
N ILE A 591 -14.43 -39.80 11.69
CA ILE A 591 -15.85 -39.87 12.07
C ILE A 591 -16.17 -41.21 12.72
N HIS A 592 -15.61 -42.32 12.22
CA HIS A 592 -15.70 -43.62 12.89
C HIS A 592 -15.10 -43.59 14.30
N ALA A 593 -13.99 -42.87 14.52
CA ALA A 593 -13.42 -42.70 15.85
C ALA A 593 -14.33 -41.87 16.77
N LYS A 594 -14.92 -40.77 16.27
CA LYS A 594 -15.87 -39.95 17.04
C LYS A 594 -17.11 -40.75 17.44
N LEU A 595 -17.67 -41.54 16.52
CA LEU A 595 -18.76 -42.48 16.78
C LEU A 595 -18.37 -43.51 17.86
N GLY A 596 -17.20 -44.15 17.72
CA GLY A 596 -16.71 -45.13 18.68
C GLY A 596 -16.55 -44.55 20.09
N VAL A 597 -16.05 -43.31 20.21
CA VAL A 597 -15.95 -42.62 21.51
C VAL A 597 -17.33 -42.38 22.11
N ALA A 598 -18.30 -41.90 21.32
CA ALA A 598 -19.66 -41.68 21.80
C ALA A 598 -20.33 -42.99 22.27
N GLN A 599 -20.15 -44.08 21.50
CA GLN A 599 -20.62 -45.43 21.87
C GLN A 599 -19.98 -45.94 23.17
N LEU A 600 -18.67 -45.71 23.34
CA LEU A 600 -17.95 -46.08 24.55
C LEU A 600 -18.49 -45.32 25.78
N THR A 601 -18.81 -44.03 25.63
CA THR A 601 -19.40 -43.21 26.72
C THR A 601 -20.74 -43.75 27.18
N VAL A 602 -21.60 -44.20 26.26
CA VAL A 602 -22.90 -44.83 26.59
C VAL A 602 -22.78 -46.31 26.98
N LYS A 603 -21.55 -46.82 27.12
CA LYS A 603 -21.19 -48.22 27.47
C LYS A 603 -21.64 -49.26 26.44
N ASP A 604 -21.82 -48.85 25.19
CA ASP A 604 -22.03 -49.76 24.07
C ASP A 604 -20.68 -50.28 23.56
N VAL A 605 -20.05 -51.13 24.38
CA VAL A 605 -18.63 -51.52 24.23
C VAL A 605 -18.40 -52.28 22.93
N GLU A 606 -19.27 -53.22 22.56
CA GLU A 606 -19.11 -54.03 21.35
C GLU A 606 -19.16 -53.18 20.07
N GLU A 607 -20.16 -52.31 19.96
CA GLU A 607 -20.29 -51.40 18.83
C GLU A 607 -19.12 -50.40 18.77
N SER A 608 -18.66 -49.91 19.93
CA SER A 608 -17.50 -49.00 19.99
C SER A 608 -16.23 -49.64 19.42
N ILE A 609 -15.97 -50.92 19.73
CA ILE A 609 -14.84 -51.69 19.17
C ILE A 609 -14.99 -51.79 17.65
N GLY A 610 -16.19 -52.09 17.16
CA GLY A 610 -16.50 -52.13 15.73
C GLY A 610 -16.20 -50.81 15.01
N SER A 611 -16.60 -49.69 15.60
CA SER A 611 -16.32 -48.35 15.09
C SER A 611 -14.81 -48.03 15.11
N PHE A 612 -14.09 -48.37 16.17
CA PHE A 612 -12.63 -48.17 16.20
C PHE A 612 -11.88 -49.06 15.21
N ASN A 613 -12.35 -50.28 14.95
CA ASN A 613 -11.78 -51.15 13.91
C ASN A 613 -11.84 -50.46 12.53
N LYS A 614 -13.00 -49.87 12.19
CA LYS A 614 -13.16 -49.08 10.96
C LYS A 614 -12.27 -47.84 10.98
N ALA A 615 -12.20 -47.12 12.10
CA ALA A 615 -11.33 -45.96 12.24
C ALA A 615 -9.86 -46.29 11.95
N ILE A 616 -9.37 -47.40 12.50
CA ILE A 616 -7.99 -47.89 12.29
C ILE A 616 -7.79 -48.37 10.86
N GLN A 617 -8.78 -49.05 10.27
CA GLN A 617 -8.73 -49.49 8.88
C GLN A 617 -8.52 -48.32 7.91
N TYR A 618 -9.23 -47.20 8.14
CA TYR A 618 -9.14 -46.02 7.27
C TYR A 618 -8.04 -45.03 7.65
N SER A 619 -7.52 -45.09 8.88
CA SER A 619 -6.53 -44.13 9.40
C SER A 619 -5.59 -44.79 10.42
N LYS A 620 -4.76 -45.72 9.92
CA LYS A 620 -3.88 -46.58 10.73
C LYS A 620 -2.77 -45.86 11.49
N ASP A 621 -2.45 -44.62 11.12
CA ASP A 621 -1.39 -43.78 11.68
C ASP A 621 -1.89 -42.90 12.85
N LYS A 622 -3.18 -42.93 13.17
CA LYS A 622 -3.75 -42.12 14.25
C LYS A 622 -3.74 -42.89 15.57
N ARG A 623 -3.13 -42.31 16.61
CA ARG A 623 -3.03 -42.94 17.94
C ARG A 623 -4.37 -43.04 18.68
N ASN A 624 -5.25 -42.05 18.51
CA ASN A 624 -6.51 -41.94 19.28
C ASN A 624 -7.43 -43.17 19.10
N PRO A 625 -7.69 -43.67 17.87
CA PRO A 625 -8.45 -44.91 17.68
C PRO A 625 -7.90 -46.11 18.46
N TYR A 626 -6.59 -46.35 18.48
CA TYR A 626 -6.00 -47.44 19.28
C TYR A 626 -6.17 -47.20 20.78
N PHE A 627 -5.94 -45.97 21.25
CA PHE A 627 -6.16 -45.64 22.65
C PHE A 627 -7.59 -45.92 23.12
N TYR A 628 -8.59 -45.45 22.39
CA TYR A 628 -9.98 -45.65 22.79
C TYR A 628 -10.47 -47.09 22.55
N ARG A 629 -9.95 -47.81 21.55
CA ARG A 629 -10.20 -49.25 21.39
C ARG A 629 -9.60 -50.06 22.54
N GLY A 630 -8.41 -49.68 23.01
CA GLY A 630 -7.78 -50.27 24.19
C GLY A 630 -8.63 -50.09 25.45
N GLN A 631 -9.23 -48.90 25.63
CA GLN A 631 -10.20 -48.67 26.72
C GLN A 631 -11.45 -49.54 26.56
N ALA A 632 -11.99 -49.65 25.35
CA ALA A 632 -13.14 -50.51 25.08
C ALA A 632 -12.84 -51.99 25.37
N HIS A 633 -11.67 -52.50 24.94
CA HIS A 633 -11.23 -53.85 25.27
C HIS A 633 -11.03 -54.06 26.78
N ALA A 634 -10.46 -53.08 27.49
CA ALA A 634 -10.29 -53.16 28.94
C ALA A 634 -11.65 -53.23 29.66
N LEU A 635 -12.65 -52.44 29.23
CA LEU A 635 -14.01 -52.52 29.74
C LEU A 635 -14.71 -53.85 29.40
N ASN A 636 -14.33 -54.49 28.28
CA ASN A 636 -14.78 -55.83 27.91
C ASN A 636 -13.99 -56.96 28.59
N ASN A 637 -13.04 -56.64 29.49
CA ASN A 637 -12.08 -57.58 30.10
C ASN A 637 -11.16 -58.32 29.10
N ASP A 638 -11.02 -57.81 27.87
CA ASP A 638 -10.07 -58.30 26.86
C ASP A 638 -8.68 -57.68 27.10
N TYR A 639 -8.07 -57.94 28.25
CA TYR A 639 -6.87 -57.21 28.69
C TYR A 639 -5.67 -57.35 27.75
N ASP A 640 -5.47 -58.52 27.14
CA ASP A 640 -4.37 -58.73 26.18
C ASP A 640 -4.51 -57.83 24.94
N LYS A 641 -5.73 -57.67 24.42
CA LYS A 641 -6.00 -56.77 23.29
C LYS A 641 -5.86 -55.31 23.70
N ALA A 642 -6.32 -54.96 24.90
CA ALA A 642 -6.16 -53.62 25.45
C ALA A 642 -4.68 -53.23 25.60
N ILE A 643 -3.84 -54.13 26.10
CA ILE A 643 -2.38 -53.94 26.21
C ILE A 643 -1.77 -53.69 24.83
N ALA A 644 -2.09 -54.52 23.84
CA ALA A 644 -1.56 -54.39 22.48
C ALA A 644 -1.94 -53.03 21.85
N ASP A 645 -3.19 -52.59 22.04
CA ASP A 645 -3.68 -51.31 21.52
C ASP A 645 -3.05 -50.10 22.21
N TYR A 646 -2.87 -50.15 23.54
CA TYR A 646 -2.17 -49.09 24.26
C TYR A 646 -0.70 -49.00 23.86
N GLN A 647 0.00 -50.13 23.72
CA GLN A 647 1.37 -50.16 23.22
C GLN A 647 1.47 -49.56 21.83
N LYS A 648 0.51 -49.88 20.93
CA LYS A 648 0.51 -49.30 19.59
C LYS A 648 0.26 -47.79 19.60
N SER A 649 -0.64 -47.31 20.46
CA SER A 649 -0.90 -45.88 20.66
C SER A 649 0.34 -45.12 21.17
N ILE A 650 1.10 -45.74 22.09
CA ILE A 650 2.36 -45.19 22.62
C ILE A 650 3.44 -45.12 21.52
N GLU A 651 3.59 -46.19 20.72
CA GLU A 651 4.52 -46.23 19.58
C GLU A 651 4.24 -45.09 18.59
N LEU A 652 2.96 -44.86 18.26
CA LEU A 652 2.53 -43.78 17.36
C LEU A 652 2.74 -42.37 17.94
N ASN A 653 2.95 -42.24 19.27
CA ASN A 653 3.31 -40.99 19.95
C ASN A 653 4.82 -40.84 20.19
N GLY A 654 5.65 -41.60 19.46
CA GLY A 654 7.11 -41.56 19.63
C GLY A 654 7.61 -42.14 20.96
N GLY A 655 6.77 -42.86 21.69
CA GLY A 655 7.11 -43.41 23.00
C GLY A 655 7.07 -42.39 24.15
N GLU A 656 6.60 -41.16 23.91
CA GLU A 656 6.51 -40.15 24.96
C GLU A 656 5.49 -40.52 26.03
N LEU A 657 5.88 -40.30 27.28
CA LEU A 657 5.06 -40.54 28.45
C LEU A 657 3.75 -39.72 28.37
N SER A 658 2.61 -40.37 28.58
CA SER A 658 1.29 -39.78 28.38
C SER A 658 0.23 -40.50 29.20
N THR A 659 -1.01 -39.99 29.19
CA THR A 659 -2.17 -40.63 29.86
C THR A 659 -2.39 -42.08 29.45
N VAL A 660 -1.95 -42.48 28.25
CA VAL A 660 -2.03 -43.87 27.77
C VAL A 660 -1.21 -44.83 28.64
N HIS A 661 -0.07 -44.40 29.17
CA HIS A 661 0.78 -45.24 30.03
C HIS A 661 0.08 -45.57 31.36
N LYS A 662 -0.71 -44.64 31.90
CA LYS A 662 -1.51 -44.87 33.10
C LYS A 662 -2.53 -45.98 32.86
N HIS A 663 -3.28 -45.88 31.76
CA HIS A 663 -4.25 -46.91 31.39
C HIS A 663 -3.59 -48.27 31.08
N LEU A 664 -2.38 -48.27 30.50
CA LEU A 664 -1.61 -49.49 30.31
C LEU A 664 -1.22 -50.13 31.65
N ALA A 665 -0.74 -49.35 32.62
CA ALA A 665 -0.40 -49.86 33.95
C ALA A 665 -1.63 -50.39 34.71
N GLU A 666 -2.77 -49.70 34.61
CA GLU A 666 -4.04 -50.15 35.16
C GLU A 666 -4.49 -51.48 34.55
N VAL A 667 -4.34 -51.65 33.23
CA VAL A 667 -4.70 -52.91 32.58
C VAL A 667 -3.71 -54.02 32.92
N TYR A 668 -2.41 -53.76 33.08
CA TYR A 668 -1.47 -54.77 33.60
C TYR A 668 -1.86 -55.24 35.00
N ASP A 669 -2.25 -54.32 35.88
CA ASP A 669 -2.76 -54.66 37.21
C ASP A 669 -4.01 -55.56 37.13
N LEU A 670 -4.95 -55.25 36.23
CA LEU A 670 -6.18 -56.04 36.03
C LEU A 670 -5.90 -57.41 35.38
N ASN A 671 -4.89 -57.50 34.51
CA ASN A 671 -4.46 -58.75 33.88
C ASN A 671 -3.59 -59.62 34.81
N GLY A 672 -3.32 -59.16 36.05
CA GLY A 672 -2.49 -59.88 37.02
C GLY A 672 -0.97 -59.76 36.78
N ASP A 673 -0.53 -58.91 35.87
CA ASP A 673 0.89 -58.68 35.58
C ASP A 673 1.44 -57.52 36.44
N ALA A 674 1.56 -57.79 37.75
CA ALA A 674 2.02 -56.81 38.71
C ALA A 674 3.45 -56.30 38.42
N SER A 675 4.30 -57.14 37.80
CA SER A 675 5.67 -56.77 37.45
C SER A 675 5.69 -55.68 36.37
N ARG A 676 5.02 -55.88 35.24
CA ARG A 676 4.95 -54.87 34.17
C ARG A 676 4.15 -53.64 34.60
N ALA A 677 3.08 -53.81 35.38
CA ALA A 677 2.35 -52.68 35.95
C ALA A 677 3.29 -51.80 36.79
N CYS A 678 4.07 -52.42 37.67
CA CYS A 678 5.01 -51.72 38.53
C CYS A 678 6.08 -50.94 37.76
N GLU A 679 6.63 -51.52 36.68
CA GLU A 679 7.61 -50.83 35.81
C GLU A 679 7.02 -49.55 35.23
N VAL A 680 5.80 -49.60 34.69
CA VAL A 680 5.13 -48.43 34.11
C VAL A 680 4.77 -47.42 35.20
N TRP A 681 4.30 -47.86 36.37
CA TRP A 681 4.03 -46.97 37.51
C TRP A 681 5.28 -46.22 37.99
N LYS A 682 6.45 -46.87 38.01
CA LYS A 682 7.73 -46.24 38.34
C LYS A 682 8.15 -45.19 37.31
N GLN A 683 7.86 -45.41 36.03
CA GLN A 683 8.12 -44.43 34.98
C GLN A 683 7.21 -43.19 35.10
N LEU A 684 5.96 -43.36 35.54
CA LEU A 684 4.99 -42.27 35.72
C LEU A 684 5.20 -41.47 37.02
N ALA A 685 5.70 -42.13 38.07
CA ALA A 685 5.85 -41.55 39.41
C ALA A 685 6.56 -40.18 39.49
N PRO A 686 7.59 -39.84 38.70
CA PRO A 686 8.20 -38.51 38.75
C PRO A 686 7.28 -37.37 38.31
N TYR A 687 6.23 -37.68 37.53
CA TYR A 687 5.38 -36.71 36.85
C TYR A 687 3.92 -36.71 37.34
N ASP A 688 3.50 -37.76 38.05
CA ASP A 688 2.13 -37.95 38.54
C ASP A 688 2.12 -38.45 39.99
N GLU A 689 1.62 -37.61 40.91
CA GLU A 689 1.55 -37.94 42.35
C GLU A 689 0.71 -39.21 42.66
N PRO A 690 -0.49 -39.41 42.06
CA PRO A 690 -1.23 -40.67 42.19
C PRO A 690 -0.40 -41.91 41.83
N SER A 691 0.45 -41.83 40.80
CA SER A 691 1.33 -42.93 40.40
C SER A 691 2.39 -43.26 41.45
N LYS A 692 2.90 -42.29 42.23
CA LYS A 692 3.79 -42.57 43.38
C LYS A 692 3.10 -43.41 44.45
N GLY A 693 1.81 -43.15 44.69
CA GLY A 693 0.98 -43.96 45.58
C GLY A 693 0.88 -45.40 45.09
N LYS A 694 0.63 -45.60 43.79
CA LYS A 694 0.57 -46.93 43.17
C LYS A 694 1.88 -47.70 43.25
N VAL A 695 3.03 -47.04 43.11
CA VAL A 695 4.33 -47.68 43.34
C VAL A 695 4.45 -48.19 44.77
N LYS A 696 4.11 -47.39 45.79
CA LYS A 696 4.20 -47.83 47.20
C LYS A 696 3.24 -48.98 47.54
N GLU A 697 2.07 -48.99 46.91
CA GLU A 697 1.00 -49.97 47.13
C GLU A 697 1.30 -51.31 46.43
N LYS A 698 1.81 -51.27 45.18
CA LYS A 698 1.81 -52.44 44.28
C LYS A 698 3.20 -52.95 43.87
N CYS A 699 4.28 -52.25 44.20
CA CYS A 699 5.66 -52.60 43.78
C CYS A 699 6.55 -53.18 44.89
N GLN A 700 5.96 -53.81 45.93
CA GLN A 700 6.71 -54.30 47.10
C GLN A 700 7.46 -55.60 46.86
#